data_AF-A0A7R9KNI6-F1
#
_entry.id   AF-A0A7R9KNI6-F1
#
_cell.length_a   1.000
_cell.length_b   1.000
_cell.length_c   1.000
_cell.angle_alpha   90.00
_cell.angle_beta   90.00
_cell.angle_gamma   90.00
#
_symmetry.space_group_name_H-M   'P 1'
#
loop_
_entity.id
_entity.type
_entity.pdbx_description
1 polymer ?
#
loop_
_entity_poly.entity_id
_entity_poly.type
_entity_poly.pdbx_seq_one_letter_code
_entity_poly.pdbx_strand_id
1 'polypeptide(L)'
;MGSPEVIFKTSVVFRVNDFLPLKEEKVKSDIFVIGSDECEALIRCVDTNCLTYLAISIIWKSLDHKSDGQYTAYIIDSESTKINESLYPRHEVTPNRPLSIENFVQFSQLKDQKDIYLPNNILTIGFDVITYKTIPWIRKQMFDFSIFFNNHEKYDYRLVVRNKEFFAAKVVLSGRSQVFREMFATNMCDITDGGFRYDFHPEVFEEFLRFIYFNDSNKLQIMAKDLLPLAHEYKISDLKNICENLLYLAINPKNAFHVLEVLTTFRSKALMKKSIEFIGEYECLENEWYNTIGKHDTVICELVLDIDGHPIKQSSIKRFENWDCSRVRHPDLLDQLDTDCRLVVRDKEFFASKAILSVRSEVFRQMFTTNMSEKTKSEVIIDDIDAQVFEEFLRFLYTFKSNKLQELTEKLLYVSEKYMVLDLKTICENYVYITLNLKNAFQVLEVLKKYGNKELIEKTIEFIDVYGLQCPDTECDNHLVEENAFITKFFRGLVLVTGAAGYIGCHCVLRLLTDGYRVVAADNGSNSVLINGQKLPESLRRVEVLAQKPVEEFIFADLCKDHCMDQVFNRYQFDGVVHLAAMKGIPESVGRPLDYYNNNLKALVNLLDTMNRFDVRHLVFGSSAAVYGKPRYLPVDESHPTGQSLTSPYAKSAHMSEQILQDLCATDDNEWTVVSLRIFNTSGAHSSADIGEHPLTVPKNLMPYVSQVAADLRPELRVYGGDYDTVDGTGIRDYIHVEDVCDAIGIVLKKMLSDKWSKWYTFNVGSGSAHSVREIIAAFESVSGLTVPHVVTDRRVADIGQCWADISLAEQILNWRPKRNITDICQSVMNWQKKNRNGFDLNNNNV
;
A
#
# COMPACT_ATOMS: atom_id res chain seq x y z
N MET A 1 -38.15 -32.65 -6.44
CA MET A 1 -37.08 -32.61 -5.42
C MET A 1 -35.79 -32.90 -6.16
N GLY A 2 -34.96 -31.88 -6.38
CA GLY A 2 -33.64 -32.06 -7.01
C GLY A 2 -32.63 -32.58 -5.98
N SER A 3 -31.60 -33.29 -6.45
CA SER A 3 -30.47 -33.74 -5.64
C SER A 3 -29.77 -32.55 -4.97
N PRO A 4 -29.33 -32.68 -3.70
CA PRO A 4 -28.55 -31.65 -3.03
C PRO A 4 -27.22 -31.42 -3.76
N GLU A 5 -26.92 -30.16 -4.08
CA GLU A 5 -25.64 -29.74 -4.64
C GLU A 5 -24.86 -28.96 -3.57
N VAL A 6 -23.58 -29.32 -3.39
CA VAL A 6 -22.65 -28.56 -2.55
C VAL A 6 -22.16 -27.38 -3.37
N ILE A 7 -22.60 -26.18 -3.03
CA ILE A 7 -22.33 -24.97 -3.83
C ILE A 7 -21.06 -24.26 -3.34
N PHE A 8 -20.74 -24.39 -2.05
CA PHE A 8 -19.66 -23.61 -1.43
C PHE A 8 -18.97 -24.40 -0.31
N LYS A 9 -17.64 -24.35 -0.32
CA LYS A 9 -16.76 -24.85 0.76
C LYS A 9 -15.87 -23.71 1.20
N THR A 10 -15.76 -23.51 2.51
CA THR A 10 -14.81 -22.55 3.09
C THR A 10 -14.18 -23.12 4.34
N SER A 11 -13.02 -22.59 4.72
CA SER A 11 -12.26 -23.02 5.89
C SER A 11 -11.70 -21.80 6.60
N VAL A 12 -11.87 -21.76 7.91
CA VAL A 12 -11.34 -20.69 8.77
C VAL A 12 -10.20 -21.27 9.59
N VAL A 13 -9.04 -20.61 9.54
CA VAL A 13 -7.81 -21.06 10.20
C VAL A 13 -7.53 -20.19 11.41
N PHE A 14 -7.48 -20.79 12.60
CA PHE A 14 -7.15 -20.11 13.84
C PHE A 14 -5.70 -20.42 14.23
N ARG A 15 -4.88 -19.40 14.52
CA ARG A 15 -3.54 -19.59 15.10
C ARG A 15 -3.62 -19.23 16.58
N VAL A 16 -3.38 -20.20 17.46
CA VAL A 16 -3.43 -20.00 18.92
C VAL A 16 -2.01 -19.80 19.42
N ASN A 17 -1.66 -18.57 19.79
CA ASN A 17 -0.37 -18.29 20.40
C ASN A 17 -0.47 -18.53 21.92
N ASP A 18 0.45 -19.35 22.44
CA ASP A 18 0.68 -19.73 23.84
C ASP A 18 -0.31 -20.71 24.52
N PHE A 19 0.15 -21.95 24.73
CA PHE A 19 -0.36 -22.86 25.75
C PHE A 19 0.40 -22.63 27.05
N LEU A 20 -0.17 -21.89 27.99
CA LEU A 20 0.25 -21.94 29.40
C LEU A 20 -0.81 -22.66 30.25
N PRO A 21 -0.43 -23.49 31.23
CA PRO A 21 -1.38 -24.19 32.08
C PRO A 21 -2.16 -23.19 32.92
N LEU A 22 -3.48 -23.15 32.70
CA LEU A 22 -4.43 -22.23 33.30
C LEU A 22 -4.44 -22.30 34.85
N LYS A 23 -3.99 -21.23 35.48
CA LYS A 23 -4.66 -20.65 36.65
C LYS A 23 -4.86 -19.15 36.37
N GLU A 24 -6.11 -18.82 36.04
CA GLU A 24 -6.70 -17.48 35.96
C GLU A 24 -6.12 -16.48 34.91
N GLU A 25 -7.05 -15.96 34.10
CA GLU A 25 -6.99 -14.79 33.23
C GLU A 25 -6.12 -14.76 31.93
N LYS A 26 -6.83 -14.54 30.81
CA LYS A 26 -6.43 -13.94 29.52
C LYS A 26 -5.43 -14.70 28.63
N VAL A 27 -5.96 -15.33 27.58
CA VAL A 27 -5.18 -15.79 26.42
C VAL A 27 -5.23 -14.72 25.33
N LYS A 28 -4.07 -14.34 24.77
CA LYS A 28 -3.97 -13.47 23.59
C LYS A 28 -3.86 -14.33 22.35
N SER A 29 -4.78 -14.20 21.40
CA SER A 29 -4.71 -14.90 20.12
C SER A 29 -4.85 -13.94 18.95
N ASP A 30 -4.00 -14.09 17.94
CA ASP A 30 -4.08 -13.37 16.67
C ASP A 30 -4.97 -14.17 15.68
N ILE A 31 -6.02 -13.55 15.15
CA ILE A 31 -6.98 -14.22 14.26
C ILE A 31 -6.67 -13.80 12.82
N PHE A 32 -6.54 -14.80 11.93
CA PHE A 32 -6.42 -14.59 10.48
C PHE A 32 -7.61 -15.27 9.79
N VAL A 33 -8.34 -14.54 8.95
CA VAL A 33 -9.47 -15.07 8.19
C VAL A 33 -9.06 -15.09 6.73
N ILE A 34 -9.05 -16.26 6.10
CA ILE A 34 -8.72 -16.38 4.67
C ILE A 34 -10.01 -16.67 3.91
N GLY A 35 -10.51 -15.69 3.14
CA GLY A 35 -11.67 -15.85 2.26
C GLY A 35 -12.01 -14.60 1.44
N SER A 36 -11.82 -14.70 0.12
CA SER A 36 -12.14 -13.77 -0.99
C SER A 36 -11.80 -12.29 -0.79
N ASP A 37 -10.71 -11.84 -1.43
CA ASP A 37 -10.25 -10.51 -1.90
C ASP A 37 -10.62 -9.18 -1.19
N GLU A 38 -11.45 -9.14 -0.14
CA GLU A 38 -11.91 -7.88 0.47
C GLU A 38 -11.96 -7.86 2.01
N CYS A 39 -11.37 -8.83 2.73
CA CYS A 39 -11.38 -8.79 4.21
C CYS A 39 -10.06 -9.25 4.85
N GLU A 40 -9.01 -8.43 4.77
CA GLU A 40 -7.92 -8.46 5.75
C GLU A 40 -8.23 -7.49 6.89
N ALA A 41 -8.63 -8.00 8.05
CA ALA A 41 -8.67 -7.22 9.28
C ALA A 41 -7.94 -7.99 10.39
N LEU A 42 -6.83 -7.42 10.87
CA LEU A 42 -6.13 -7.91 12.05
C LEU A 42 -6.95 -7.55 13.29
N ILE A 43 -7.62 -8.52 13.91
CA ILE A 43 -8.42 -8.30 15.13
C ILE A 43 -7.73 -8.98 16.31
N ARG A 44 -7.29 -8.17 17.29
CA ARG A 44 -6.82 -8.67 18.59
C ARG A 44 -8.02 -8.91 19.49
N CYS A 45 -8.28 -10.15 19.87
CA CYS A 45 -9.38 -10.52 20.77
C CYS A 45 -8.85 -11.13 22.07
N VAL A 46 -9.57 -10.91 23.18
CA VAL A 46 -9.14 -11.27 24.55
C VAL A 46 -10.08 -12.30 25.21
N ASP A 47 -11.14 -12.76 24.52
CA ASP A 47 -12.14 -13.68 25.09
C ASP A 47 -12.62 -14.74 24.09
N THR A 48 -12.65 -16.00 24.55
CA THR A 48 -13.14 -17.20 23.83
C THR A 48 -14.59 -17.10 23.38
N ASN A 49 -15.47 -16.38 24.11
CA ASN A 49 -16.86 -16.20 23.69
C ASN A 49 -17.00 -15.33 22.44
N CYS A 50 -16.04 -14.44 22.17
CA CYS A 50 -16.05 -13.56 21.01
C CYS A 50 -15.67 -14.28 19.70
N LEU A 51 -14.87 -15.36 19.77
CA LEU A 51 -14.44 -16.15 18.60
C LEU A 51 -15.63 -16.81 17.90
N THR A 52 -16.58 -17.36 18.66
CA THR A 52 -17.77 -18.03 18.12
C THR A 52 -18.70 -17.03 17.42
N TYR A 53 -18.89 -15.84 18.00
CA TYR A 53 -19.72 -14.79 17.39
C TYR A 53 -19.08 -14.17 16.14
N LEU A 54 -17.75 -14.02 16.13
CA LEU A 54 -17.01 -13.52 14.97
C LEU A 54 -17.07 -14.51 13.80
N ALA A 55 -16.92 -15.82 14.08
CA ALA A 55 -17.06 -16.87 13.08
C ALA A 55 -18.48 -16.88 12.48
N ILE A 56 -19.53 -16.81 13.31
CA ILE A 56 -20.93 -16.74 12.85
C ILE A 56 -21.19 -15.48 12.01
N SER A 57 -20.61 -14.33 12.39
CA SER A 57 -20.77 -13.08 11.65
C SER A 57 -20.05 -13.06 10.30
N ILE A 58 -18.85 -13.64 10.23
CA ILE A 58 -18.10 -13.80 8.98
C ILE A 58 -18.86 -14.74 8.03
N ILE A 59 -19.33 -15.88 8.54
CA ILE A 59 -20.16 -16.85 7.79
C ILE A 59 -21.41 -16.15 7.22
N TRP A 60 -22.07 -15.28 8.00
CA TRP A 60 -23.24 -14.53 7.56
C TRP A 60 -22.93 -13.46 6.49
N LYS A 61 -21.75 -12.83 6.54
CA LYS A 61 -21.32 -11.82 5.57
C LYS A 61 -20.92 -12.42 4.22
N SER A 62 -20.33 -13.61 4.22
CA SER A 62 -19.86 -14.30 3.01
C SER A 62 -20.97 -15.01 2.21
N LEU A 63 -22.20 -15.08 2.73
CA LEU A 63 -23.34 -15.71 2.05
C LEU A 63 -24.21 -14.64 1.38
N ASP A 64 -24.19 -14.60 0.03
CA ASP A 64 -25.13 -13.80 -0.75
C ASP A 64 -26.58 -14.18 -0.36
N HIS A 65 -27.47 -13.19 -0.23
CA HIS A 65 -28.77 -13.24 0.48
C HIS A 65 -29.84 -14.19 -0.10
N LYS A 66 -29.47 -15.26 -0.83
CA LYS A 66 -30.38 -16.05 -1.67
C LYS A 66 -30.33 -17.58 -1.55
N SER A 67 -29.58 -18.18 -0.62
CA SER A 67 -29.51 -19.65 -0.52
C SER A 67 -30.01 -20.23 0.81
N ASP A 68 -30.86 -21.26 0.71
CA ASP A 68 -31.45 -22.01 1.82
C ASP A 68 -30.71 -23.34 1.97
N GLY A 69 -30.03 -23.63 3.10
CA GLY A 69 -29.26 -24.89 3.23
C GLY A 69 -29.09 -25.49 4.63
N GLN A 70 -28.67 -26.76 4.65
CA GLN A 70 -28.09 -27.49 5.78
C GLN A 70 -26.58 -27.23 5.87
N TYR A 71 -26.04 -27.23 7.08
CA TYR A 71 -24.63 -26.93 7.34
C TYR A 71 -23.95 -28.13 7.97
N THR A 72 -22.74 -28.41 7.52
CA THR A 72 -21.88 -29.41 8.17
C THR A 72 -20.60 -28.72 8.61
N ALA A 73 -20.32 -28.74 9.91
CA ALA A 73 -19.09 -28.21 10.48
C ALA A 73 -18.18 -29.36 10.88
N TYR A 74 -16.87 -29.22 10.62
CA TYR A 74 -15.89 -30.22 10.99
C TYR A 74 -14.53 -29.62 11.36
N ILE A 75 -13.80 -30.32 12.22
CA ILE A 75 -12.41 -30.01 12.57
C ILE A 75 -11.49 -30.78 11.62
N ILE A 76 -10.45 -30.12 11.14
CA ILE A 76 -9.46 -30.69 10.22
C ILE A 76 -8.11 -30.76 10.95
N ASP A 77 -7.45 -31.92 10.95
CA ASP A 77 -6.08 -32.05 11.47
C ASP A 77 -5.03 -31.56 10.45
N SER A 78 -3.76 -31.61 10.86
CA SER A 78 -2.62 -31.26 10.01
C SER A 78 -2.46 -32.13 8.76
N GLU A 79 -3.14 -33.27 8.67
CA GLU A 79 -3.13 -34.17 7.51
C GLU A 79 -4.35 -33.97 6.61
N SER A 80 -5.16 -32.93 6.87
CA SER A 80 -6.40 -32.61 6.14
C SER A 80 -7.54 -33.61 6.35
N THR A 81 -7.50 -34.40 7.42
CA THR A 81 -8.52 -35.42 7.73
C THR A 81 -9.63 -34.82 8.59
N LYS A 82 -10.90 -35.06 8.25
CA LYS A 82 -12.05 -34.63 9.06
C LYS A 82 -12.10 -35.45 10.37
N ILE A 83 -11.80 -34.82 11.50
CA ILE A 83 -11.67 -35.53 12.78
C ILE A 83 -13.02 -35.61 13.53
N ASN A 84 -13.94 -34.68 13.27
CA ASN A 84 -15.25 -34.65 13.91
C ASN A 84 -16.23 -33.94 12.98
N GLU A 85 -17.31 -34.60 12.56
CA GLU A 85 -18.28 -34.06 11.59
C GLU A 85 -19.66 -34.03 12.23
N SER A 86 -20.29 -32.85 12.26
CA SER A 86 -21.64 -32.68 12.81
C SER A 86 -22.54 -31.97 11.82
N LEU A 87 -23.68 -32.60 11.53
CA LEU A 87 -24.71 -32.12 10.60
C LEU A 87 -25.78 -31.35 11.36
N TYR A 88 -25.97 -30.08 11.01
CA TYR A 88 -26.90 -29.20 11.72
C TYR A 88 -28.05 -28.75 10.82
N PRO A 89 -29.32 -29.01 11.22
CA PRO A 89 -30.49 -28.48 10.53
C PRO A 89 -30.69 -26.98 10.83
N ARG A 90 -31.17 -26.21 9.84
CA ARG A 90 -31.33 -24.74 9.90
C ARG A 90 -32.21 -24.23 11.07
N HIS A 91 -33.01 -25.09 11.70
CA HIS A 91 -33.91 -24.71 12.79
C HIS A 91 -33.20 -24.54 14.15
N GLU A 92 -31.99 -25.06 14.32
CA GLU A 92 -31.24 -24.93 15.58
C GLU A 92 -30.41 -23.65 15.67
N VAL A 93 -30.07 -23.05 14.52
CA VAL A 93 -29.27 -21.82 14.47
C VAL A 93 -30.20 -20.63 14.22
N THR A 94 -30.62 -19.98 15.29
CA THR A 94 -31.32 -18.68 15.23
C THR A 94 -30.60 -17.67 16.12
N PRO A 95 -30.70 -16.35 15.84
CA PRO A 95 -30.04 -15.31 16.65
C PRO A 95 -30.38 -15.41 18.15
N ASN A 96 -31.54 -15.98 18.49
CA ASN A 96 -32.05 -16.11 19.87
C ASN A 96 -31.72 -17.45 20.55
N ARG A 97 -31.09 -18.39 19.83
CA ARG A 97 -30.44 -19.58 20.40
C ARG A 97 -29.10 -19.76 19.68
N PRO A 98 -28.04 -19.05 20.11
CA PRO A 98 -26.69 -19.41 19.69
C PRO A 98 -26.46 -20.88 20.07
N LEU A 99 -25.73 -21.61 19.22
CA LEU A 99 -25.28 -22.98 19.51
C LEU A 99 -24.87 -23.05 20.97
N SER A 100 -25.54 -23.87 21.78
CA SER A 100 -25.09 -24.06 23.15
C SER A 100 -23.67 -24.60 23.09
N ILE A 101 -22.77 -24.02 23.90
CA ILE A 101 -21.38 -24.46 24.05
C ILE A 101 -21.29 -25.96 24.34
N GLU A 102 -22.37 -26.56 24.85
CA GLU A 102 -22.49 -28.01 25.09
C GLU A 102 -22.51 -28.87 23.81
N ASN A 103 -22.95 -28.33 22.67
CA ASN A 103 -23.05 -29.07 21.39
C ASN A 103 -21.88 -28.78 20.42
N PHE A 104 -21.09 -27.75 20.67
CA PHE A 104 -19.73 -27.64 20.15
C PHE A 104 -18.88 -28.55 21.04
N VAL A 105 -18.75 -29.82 20.64
CA VAL A 105 -18.09 -30.90 21.39
C VAL A 105 -16.99 -30.37 22.31
N GLN A 106 -17.23 -30.58 23.61
CA GLN A 106 -16.35 -30.26 24.73
C GLN A 106 -14.86 -30.20 24.33
N PHE A 107 -14.33 -28.99 24.16
CA PHE A 107 -12.88 -28.75 24.06
C PHE A 107 -12.13 -29.31 25.28
N SER A 108 -12.86 -29.50 26.40
CA SER A 108 -12.39 -30.20 27.59
C SER A 108 -12.17 -31.72 27.40
N GLN A 109 -12.78 -32.38 26.40
CA GLN A 109 -12.53 -33.80 26.09
C GLN A 109 -11.32 -34.01 25.16
N LEU A 110 -11.00 -33.05 24.29
CA LEU A 110 -9.76 -33.05 23.51
C LEU A 110 -8.51 -32.81 24.39
N LYS A 111 -8.71 -32.22 25.57
CA LYS A 111 -7.65 -31.96 26.57
C LYS A 111 -7.01 -33.24 27.12
N ASP A 112 -7.74 -34.35 27.11
CA ASP A 112 -7.29 -35.64 27.63
C ASP A 112 -6.80 -36.61 26.53
N GLN A 113 -6.96 -36.27 25.25
CA GLN A 113 -6.36 -37.01 24.14
C GLN A 113 -4.93 -36.53 23.89
N LYS A 114 -3.96 -37.25 24.45
CA LYS A 114 -2.52 -36.94 24.40
C LYS A 114 -1.88 -36.89 23.00
N ASP A 115 -2.61 -37.22 21.94
CA ASP A 115 -2.06 -37.48 20.62
C ASP A 115 -2.44 -36.43 19.55
N ILE A 116 -3.16 -35.36 19.90
CA ILE A 116 -3.47 -34.27 18.94
C ILE A 116 -2.48 -33.12 19.17
N TYR A 117 -1.25 -33.30 18.71
CA TYR A 117 -0.30 -32.19 18.56
C TYR A 117 -0.47 -31.57 17.18
N LEU A 118 -1.14 -30.41 17.10
CA LEU A 118 -1.20 -29.63 15.87
C LEU A 118 0.15 -28.92 15.68
N PRO A 119 0.90 -29.16 14.60
CA PRO A 119 2.14 -28.46 14.32
C PRO A 119 1.86 -26.95 14.25
N ASN A 120 2.59 -26.15 15.02
CA ASN A 120 2.48 -24.69 15.10
C ASN A 120 1.25 -24.11 15.82
N ASN A 121 0.52 -24.88 16.64
CA ASN A 121 -0.69 -24.42 17.37
C ASN A 121 -1.79 -23.82 16.46
N ILE A 122 -1.94 -24.36 15.25
CA ILE A 122 -2.95 -23.91 14.28
C ILE A 122 -4.14 -24.86 14.34
N LEU A 123 -5.32 -24.34 14.67
CA LEU A 123 -6.60 -25.04 14.64
C LEU A 123 -7.37 -24.64 13.38
N THR A 124 -7.69 -25.58 12.50
CA THR A 124 -8.47 -25.30 11.29
C THR A 124 -9.89 -25.87 11.40
N ILE A 125 -10.89 -25.02 11.20
CA ILE A 125 -12.31 -25.41 11.20
C ILE A 125 -12.87 -25.25 9.78
N GLY A 126 -13.36 -26.35 9.21
CA GLY A 126 -13.96 -26.40 7.89
C GLY A 126 -15.49 -26.37 7.94
N PHE A 127 -16.12 -25.78 6.92
CA PHE A 127 -17.58 -25.72 6.77
C PHE A 127 -18.01 -26.09 5.35
N ASP A 128 -18.97 -27.01 5.24
CA ASP A 128 -19.66 -27.37 3.99
C ASP A 128 -21.11 -26.85 4.04
N VAL A 129 -21.56 -26.12 3.01
CA VAL A 129 -22.94 -25.60 2.90
C VAL A 129 -23.70 -26.33 1.79
N ILE A 130 -24.83 -26.95 2.14
CA ILE A 130 -25.65 -27.78 1.24
C ILE A 130 -27.04 -27.15 1.10
N THR A 131 -27.47 -26.74 -0.09
CA THR A 131 -28.70 -25.94 -0.24
C THR A 131 -29.86 -26.67 -0.94
N TYR A 132 -31.11 -26.33 -0.57
CA TYR A 132 -32.36 -26.78 -1.18
C TYR A 132 -33.23 -25.57 -1.58
N LYS A 133 -33.93 -25.62 -2.73
CA LYS A 133 -34.70 -24.49 -3.29
C LYS A 133 -35.85 -23.96 -2.37
N THR A 134 -35.59 -22.81 -1.75
CA THR A 134 -36.43 -21.70 -1.21
C THR A 134 -37.93 -21.84 -0.87
N ILE A 135 -38.34 -21.36 0.33
CA ILE A 135 -39.74 -20.97 0.68
C ILE A 135 -39.83 -19.58 1.39
N PRO A 136 -40.72 -18.64 0.96
CA PRO A 136 -40.77 -17.23 1.43
C PRO A 136 -41.24 -16.89 2.86
N TRP A 137 -41.66 -17.83 3.72
CA TRP A 137 -42.36 -17.47 4.99
C TRP A 137 -41.42 -17.10 6.16
N ILE A 138 -40.13 -17.48 6.12
CA ILE A 138 -39.19 -17.37 7.25
C ILE A 138 -38.75 -15.92 7.54
N ARG A 139 -38.94 -14.97 6.61
CA ARG A 139 -38.56 -13.55 6.80
C ARG A 139 -39.22 -12.83 7.98
N LYS A 140 -40.30 -13.39 8.57
CA LYS A 140 -41.15 -12.65 9.52
C LYS A 140 -40.86 -12.89 11.01
N GLN A 141 -39.99 -13.85 11.39
CA GLN A 141 -39.79 -14.24 12.80
C GLN A 141 -38.39 -13.96 13.40
N MET A 142 -37.40 -13.46 12.64
CA MET A 142 -36.01 -13.31 13.08
C MET A 142 -35.60 -11.93 13.63
N PHE A 143 -36.54 -11.10 14.12
CA PHE A 143 -36.23 -9.73 14.57
C PHE A 143 -36.96 -9.36 15.89
N ASP A 144 -36.63 -10.01 17.00
CA ASP A 144 -37.00 -9.47 18.33
C ASP A 144 -35.80 -8.79 18.99
N PHE A 145 -35.83 -7.46 18.94
CA PHE A 145 -34.74 -6.55 19.26
C PHE A 145 -34.52 -6.33 20.77
N SER A 146 -35.54 -6.66 21.58
CA SER A 146 -35.61 -6.36 23.01
C SER A 146 -34.66 -7.18 23.88
N ILE A 147 -34.13 -8.30 23.36
CA ILE A 147 -33.32 -9.26 24.11
C ILE A 147 -31.83 -8.88 24.09
N PHE A 148 -31.38 -8.14 23.07
CA PHE A 148 -29.94 -7.97 22.79
C PHE A 148 -29.25 -6.98 23.74
N PHE A 149 -29.88 -5.87 24.12
CA PHE A 149 -29.25 -4.79 24.91
C PHE A 149 -29.54 -4.83 26.42
N ASN A 150 -30.43 -5.74 26.86
CA ASN A 150 -30.88 -5.82 28.26
C ASN A 150 -30.17 -6.91 29.08
N ASN A 151 -29.13 -7.55 28.52
CA ASN A 151 -28.45 -8.67 29.17
C ASN A 151 -27.08 -8.25 29.70
N HIS A 152 -27.03 -7.83 30.96
CA HIS A 152 -25.85 -7.27 31.63
C HIS A 152 -24.65 -8.23 31.71
N GLU A 153 -24.87 -9.54 31.62
CA GLU A 153 -23.82 -10.56 31.80
C GLU A 153 -22.97 -10.79 30.52
N LYS A 154 -23.38 -10.25 29.36
CA LYS A 154 -22.80 -10.62 28.05
C LYS A 154 -21.96 -9.54 27.36
N TYR A 155 -21.84 -8.33 27.91
CA TYR A 155 -21.17 -7.21 27.25
C TYR A 155 -20.16 -6.52 28.15
N ASP A 156 -19.05 -6.08 27.56
CA ASP A 156 -17.86 -5.55 28.24
C ASP A 156 -17.84 -4.01 28.35
N TYR A 157 -18.93 -3.33 27.93
CA TYR A 157 -19.07 -1.88 28.07
C TYR A 157 -20.48 -1.43 28.38
N ARG A 158 -20.59 -0.46 29.31
CA ARG A 158 -21.83 0.19 29.74
C ARG A 158 -21.88 1.63 29.24
N LEU A 159 -22.92 1.95 28.49
CA LEU A 159 -23.22 3.27 27.95
C LEU A 159 -24.46 3.82 28.68
N VAL A 160 -24.41 5.06 29.17
CA VAL A 160 -25.55 5.68 29.84
C VAL A 160 -26.06 6.82 28.97
N VAL A 161 -27.27 6.72 28.46
CA VAL A 161 -27.88 7.77 27.63
C VAL A 161 -29.03 8.35 28.41
N ARG A 162 -28.84 9.56 28.94
CA ARG A 162 -29.75 10.19 29.92
C ARG A 162 -30.06 9.24 31.09
N ASN A 163 -31.27 8.68 31.14
CA ASN A 163 -31.76 7.80 32.21
C ASN A 163 -31.83 6.31 31.81
N LYS A 164 -31.34 5.93 30.62
CA LYS A 164 -31.38 4.55 30.11
C LYS A 164 -29.96 4.02 29.93
N GLU A 165 -29.72 2.80 30.41
CA GLU A 165 -28.44 2.11 30.21
C GLU A 165 -28.49 1.21 28.99
N PHE A 166 -27.38 1.15 28.25
CA PHE A 166 -27.16 0.26 27.12
C PHE A 166 -25.86 -0.52 27.35
N PHE A 167 -25.90 -1.81 27.04
CA PHE A 167 -24.75 -2.71 27.18
C PHE A 167 -24.28 -3.12 25.79
N ALA A 168 -23.00 -2.90 25.49
CA ALA A 168 -22.44 -3.10 24.16
C ALA A 168 -21.01 -3.67 24.23
N ALA A 169 -20.63 -4.40 23.19
CA ALA A 169 -19.29 -4.93 23.01
C ALA A 169 -18.32 -3.86 22.46
N LYS A 170 -17.21 -3.59 23.17
CA LYS A 170 -16.16 -2.63 22.75
C LYS A 170 -15.62 -2.94 21.36
N VAL A 171 -15.47 -4.23 21.04
CA VAL A 171 -14.93 -4.68 19.74
C VAL A 171 -15.81 -4.27 18.57
N VAL A 172 -17.14 -4.34 18.72
CA VAL A 172 -18.09 -3.97 17.65
C VAL A 172 -18.09 -2.46 17.45
N LEU A 173 -18.11 -1.71 18.55
CA LEU A 173 -18.03 -0.24 18.51
C LEU A 173 -16.71 0.24 17.87
N SER A 174 -15.57 -0.34 18.26
CA SER A 174 -14.24 -0.01 17.71
C SER A 174 -14.08 -0.39 16.24
N GLY A 175 -14.73 -1.48 15.82
CA GLY A 175 -14.71 -1.94 14.44
C GLY A 175 -15.47 -0.99 13.50
N ARG A 176 -16.55 -0.38 14.00
CA ARG A 176 -17.45 0.47 13.21
C ARG A 176 -17.19 1.96 13.32
N SER A 177 -16.54 2.42 14.39
CA SER A 177 -16.23 3.84 14.61
C SER A 177 -14.75 4.02 14.96
N GLN A 178 -14.09 4.91 14.21
CA GLN A 178 -12.74 5.37 14.57
C GLN A 178 -12.73 6.09 15.93
N VAL A 179 -13.78 6.85 16.24
CA VAL A 179 -13.90 7.60 17.50
C VAL A 179 -13.95 6.65 18.69
N PHE A 180 -14.77 5.58 18.62
CA PHE A 180 -14.77 4.57 19.69
C PHE A 180 -13.42 3.83 19.79
N ARG A 181 -12.77 3.54 18.65
CA ARG A 181 -11.46 2.88 18.63
C ARG A 181 -10.40 3.70 19.35
N GLU A 182 -10.33 5.01 19.07
CA GLU A 182 -9.40 5.93 19.71
C GLU A 182 -9.73 6.14 21.19
N MET A 183 -11.03 6.26 21.52
CA MET A 183 -11.51 6.39 22.90
C MET A 183 -11.10 5.19 23.77
N PHE A 184 -11.24 3.95 23.26
CA PHE A 184 -10.85 2.77 24.02
C PHE A 184 -9.33 2.53 24.04
N ALA A 185 -8.61 2.94 22.99
CA ALA A 185 -7.16 2.78 22.91
C ALA A 185 -6.40 3.72 23.87
N THR A 186 -6.94 4.91 24.12
CA THR A 186 -6.28 5.94 24.95
C THR A 186 -6.63 5.85 26.44
N ASN A 187 -7.48 4.89 26.84
CA ASN A 187 -8.01 4.81 28.21
C ASN A 187 -8.64 6.13 28.70
N MET A 188 -9.11 6.99 27.78
CA MET A 188 -9.94 8.16 28.08
C MET A 188 -11.36 7.69 28.46
N CYS A 189 -11.45 6.84 29.47
CA CYS A 189 -12.65 6.60 30.22
C CYS A 189 -12.47 7.34 31.53
N ASP A 190 -13.17 8.45 31.74
CA ASP A 190 -13.24 9.05 33.07
C ASP A 190 -13.76 8.00 34.05
N ILE A 191 -12.85 7.59 34.93
CA ILE A 191 -13.08 6.70 36.06
C ILE A 191 -13.81 7.52 37.11
N THR A 192 -15.12 7.71 36.95
CA THR A 192 -16.02 8.02 38.06
C THR A 192 -17.40 7.45 37.76
N ASP A 193 -17.70 6.31 38.38
CA ASP A 193 -19.03 5.73 38.55
C ASP A 193 -19.99 5.84 37.34
N GLY A 194 -19.71 5.02 36.33
CA GLY A 194 -20.82 4.29 35.73
C GLY A 194 -21.32 4.67 34.33
N GLY A 195 -20.42 4.95 33.40
CA GLY A 195 -20.71 4.99 31.96
C GLY A 195 -20.73 6.40 31.38
N PHE A 196 -20.28 6.52 30.13
CA PHE A 196 -20.27 7.79 29.39
C PHE A 196 -21.71 8.29 29.23
N ARG A 197 -21.98 9.54 29.62
CA ARG A 197 -23.31 10.16 29.50
C ARG A 197 -23.47 10.81 28.14
N TYR A 198 -24.40 10.31 27.35
CA TYR A 198 -24.77 10.92 26.08
C TYR A 198 -26.07 11.71 26.23
N ASP A 199 -26.10 12.93 25.68
CA ASP A 199 -27.26 13.84 25.76
C ASP A 199 -28.35 13.57 24.69
N PHE A 200 -28.22 12.49 23.93
CA PHE A 200 -29.19 12.08 22.91
C PHE A 200 -30.45 11.44 23.51
N HIS A 201 -31.55 11.42 22.75
CA HIS A 201 -32.75 10.70 23.16
C HIS A 201 -32.48 9.18 23.15
N PRO A 202 -32.82 8.42 24.21
CA PRO A 202 -32.45 7.01 24.31
C PRO A 202 -32.91 6.15 23.13
N GLU A 203 -34.08 6.42 22.57
CA GLU A 203 -34.58 5.69 21.39
C GLU A 203 -33.75 5.93 20.13
N VAL A 204 -33.21 7.13 19.95
CA VAL A 204 -32.34 7.47 18.80
C VAL A 204 -31.01 6.74 18.95
N PHE A 205 -30.47 6.72 20.16
CA PHE A 205 -29.23 6.02 20.45
C PHE A 205 -29.38 4.49 20.34
N GLU A 206 -30.53 3.93 20.71
CA GLU A 206 -30.85 2.52 20.49
C GLU A 206 -30.86 2.16 19.01
N GLU A 207 -31.44 3.02 18.17
CA GLU A 207 -31.47 2.81 16.72
C GLU A 207 -30.08 2.99 16.08
N PHE A 208 -29.26 3.88 16.64
CA PHE A 208 -27.85 4.03 16.26
C PHE A 208 -27.04 2.76 16.58
N LEU A 209 -27.20 2.19 17.77
CA LEU A 209 -26.58 0.92 18.13
C LEU A 209 -27.12 -0.23 17.26
N ARG A 210 -28.42 -0.24 16.94
CA ARG A 210 -29.00 -1.19 15.99
C ARG A 210 -28.27 -1.18 14.66
N PHE A 211 -28.07 0.00 14.10
CA PHE A 211 -27.36 0.14 12.84
C PHE A 211 -25.91 -0.36 12.93
N ILE A 212 -25.19 -0.01 14.00
CA ILE A 212 -23.81 -0.48 14.21
C ILE A 212 -23.70 -2.01 14.21
N TYR A 213 -24.63 -2.70 14.85
CA TYR A 213 -24.59 -4.16 14.99
C TYR A 213 -25.07 -4.89 13.75
N PHE A 214 -26.17 -4.43 13.15
CA PHE A 214 -26.90 -5.21 12.15
C PHE A 214 -26.88 -4.60 10.74
N ASN A 215 -26.35 -3.38 10.59
CA ASN A 215 -26.40 -2.62 9.35
C ASN A 215 -27.82 -2.48 8.77
N ASP A 216 -28.83 -2.59 9.64
CA ASP A 216 -30.24 -2.61 9.31
C ASP A 216 -31.00 -1.86 10.40
N SER A 217 -31.98 -1.04 10.00
CA SER A 217 -32.84 -0.34 10.92
C SER A 217 -34.18 -0.03 10.26
N ASN A 218 -35.25 -0.50 10.90
CA ASN A 218 -36.62 -0.30 10.41
C ASN A 218 -37.12 1.13 10.65
N LYS A 219 -36.37 1.95 11.40
CA LYS A 219 -36.75 3.33 11.71
C LYS A 219 -35.86 4.37 11.04
N LEU A 220 -34.88 4.00 10.21
CA LEU A 220 -34.01 4.96 9.51
C LEU A 220 -34.81 6.02 8.76
N GLN A 221 -35.91 5.65 8.10
CA GLN A 221 -36.74 6.60 7.35
C GLN A 221 -37.39 7.68 8.23
N ILE A 222 -37.68 7.35 9.49
CA ILE A 222 -38.38 8.24 10.43
C ILE A 222 -37.37 9.01 11.28
N MET A 223 -36.24 8.40 11.61
CA MET A 223 -35.24 8.91 12.56
C MET A 223 -33.98 9.46 11.88
N ALA A 224 -33.95 9.55 10.54
CA ALA A 224 -32.78 10.03 9.79
C ALA A 224 -32.30 11.42 10.27
N LYS A 225 -33.24 12.31 10.65
CA LYS A 225 -32.93 13.64 11.18
C LYS A 225 -32.10 13.56 12.48
N ASP A 226 -32.50 12.67 13.39
CA ASP A 226 -31.91 12.56 14.73
C ASP A 226 -30.68 11.65 14.75
N LEU A 227 -30.56 10.73 13.79
CA LEU A 227 -29.41 9.84 13.61
C LEU A 227 -28.23 10.49 12.89
N LEU A 228 -28.48 11.49 12.03
CA LEU A 228 -27.43 12.17 11.28
C LEU A 228 -26.35 12.82 12.19
N PRO A 229 -26.71 13.52 13.29
CA PRO A 229 -25.73 14.02 14.25
C PRO A 229 -24.83 12.92 14.84
N LEU A 230 -25.41 11.78 15.24
CA LEU A 230 -24.67 10.64 15.78
C LEU A 230 -23.74 10.02 14.73
N ALA A 231 -24.23 9.86 13.50
CA ALA A 231 -23.42 9.35 12.41
C ALA A 231 -22.21 10.24 12.12
N HIS A 232 -22.39 11.56 12.22
CA HIS A 232 -21.32 12.53 12.05
C HIS A 232 -20.32 12.51 13.22
N GLU A 233 -20.81 12.62 14.46
CA GLU A 233 -20.00 12.66 15.68
C GLU A 233 -19.12 11.41 15.82
N TYR A 234 -19.68 10.23 15.57
CA TYR A 234 -18.98 8.95 15.69
C TYR A 234 -18.33 8.48 14.39
N LYS A 235 -18.31 9.33 13.35
CA LYS A 235 -17.69 9.07 12.03
C LYS A 235 -18.15 7.76 11.38
N ILE A 236 -19.46 7.50 11.37
CA ILE A 236 -20.08 6.34 10.71
C ILE A 236 -20.54 6.73 9.30
N SER A 237 -19.65 6.60 8.31
CA SER A 237 -19.89 7.08 6.93
C SER A 237 -21.14 6.47 6.28
N ASP A 238 -21.37 5.16 6.44
CA ASP A 238 -22.51 4.47 5.83
C ASP A 238 -23.85 5.01 6.37
N LEU A 239 -23.96 5.15 7.69
CA LEU A 239 -25.15 5.72 8.33
C LEU A 239 -25.36 7.17 7.90
N LYS A 240 -24.29 7.96 7.86
CA LYS A 240 -24.33 9.35 7.43
C LYS A 240 -24.90 9.44 6.01
N ASN A 241 -24.36 8.67 5.07
CA ASN A 241 -24.83 8.65 3.68
C ASN A 241 -26.29 8.20 3.56
N ILE A 242 -26.70 7.19 4.32
CA ILE A 242 -28.10 6.72 4.32
C ILE A 242 -29.03 7.81 4.88
N CYS A 243 -28.70 8.42 6.01
CA CYS A 243 -29.49 9.51 6.60
C CYS A 243 -29.57 10.71 5.65
N GLU A 244 -28.46 11.09 5.01
CA GLU A 244 -28.45 12.18 4.05
C GLU A 244 -29.34 11.89 2.84
N ASN A 245 -29.27 10.68 2.28
CA ASN A 245 -30.11 10.28 1.16
C ASN A 245 -31.60 10.20 1.54
N LEU A 246 -31.92 9.68 2.73
CA LEU A 246 -33.31 9.61 3.20
C LEU A 246 -33.90 11.00 3.44
N LEU A 247 -33.14 11.90 4.06
CA LEU A 247 -33.55 13.30 4.21
C LEU A 247 -33.70 13.96 2.84
N TYR A 248 -32.78 13.69 1.91
CA TYR A 248 -32.83 14.24 0.56
C TYR A 248 -34.10 13.82 -0.19
N LEU A 249 -34.50 12.56 -0.05
CA LEU A 249 -35.73 12.04 -0.65
C LEU A 249 -37.00 12.50 0.07
N ALA A 250 -36.92 12.80 1.36
CA ALA A 250 -38.06 13.21 2.19
C ALA A 250 -38.31 14.73 2.21
N ILE A 251 -37.41 15.56 1.65
CA ILE A 251 -37.59 17.01 1.56
C ILE A 251 -38.90 17.32 0.82
N ASN A 252 -39.74 18.09 1.49
CA ASN A 252 -41.03 18.59 1.01
C ASN A 252 -41.32 19.97 1.65
N PRO A 253 -42.37 20.68 1.22
CA PRO A 253 -42.69 22.03 1.68
C PRO A 253 -42.80 22.19 3.20
N LYS A 254 -43.20 21.13 3.91
CA LYS A 254 -43.47 21.16 5.35
C LYS A 254 -42.23 20.90 6.21
N ASN A 255 -41.21 20.21 5.67
CA ASN A 255 -40.03 19.82 6.44
C ASN A 255 -38.71 20.40 5.90
N ALA A 256 -38.70 21.04 4.73
CA ALA A 256 -37.51 21.60 4.11
C ALA A 256 -36.74 22.55 5.06
N PHE A 257 -37.44 23.38 5.83
CA PHE A 257 -36.82 24.28 6.82
C PHE A 257 -36.18 23.52 7.99
N HIS A 258 -36.87 22.53 8.55
CA HIS A 258 -36.34 21.73 9.66
C HIS A 258 -35.14 20.87 9.24
N VAL A 259 -35.12 20.45 7.97
CA VAL A 259 -33.95 19.80 7.36
C VAL A 259 -32.81 20.81 7.24
N LEU A 260 -33.09 22.04 6.81
CA LEU A 260 -32.09 23.11 6.67
C LEU A 260 -31.49 23.54 8.03
N GLU A 261 -32.31 23.67 9.08
CA GLU A 261 -31.88 23.94 10.46
C GLU A 261 -30.84 22.91 10.95
N VAL A 262 -31.13 21.62 10.76
CA VAL A 262 -30.18 20.55 11.11
C VAL A 262 -28.89 20.69 10.30
N LEU A 263 -28.96 21.08 9.03
CA LEU A 263 -27.81 21.13 8.13
C LEU A 263 -26.87 22.33 8.36
N THR A 264 -27.35 23.42 8.98
CA THR A 264 -26.48 24.54 9.38
C THR A 264 -25.36 24.12 10.33
N THR A 265 -25.54 22.98 11.04
CA THR A 265 -24.54 22.41 11.94
C THR A 265 -23.59 21.41 11.24
N PHE A 266 -24.01 20.77 10.14
CA PHE A 266 -23.30 19.62 9.54
C PHE A 266 -22.83 19.80 8.07
N ARG A 267 -23.20 20.92 7.42
CA ARG A 267 -22.71 21.39 6.11
C ARG A 267 -22.81 20.41 4.92
N SER A 268 -23.90 19.64 4.79
CA SER A 268 -24.12 18.84 3.57
C SER A 268 -24.66 19.68 2.41
N LYS A 269 -23.81 19.97 1.40
CA LYS A 269 -24.10 20.87 0.27
C LYS A 269 -25.30 20.42 -0.58
N ALA A 270 -25.47 19.12 -0.81
CA ALA A 270 -26.53 18.58 -1.66
C ALA A 270 -27.93 18.71 -1.02
N LEU A 271 -28.02 18.49 0.30
CA LEU A 271 -29.25 18.65 1.06
C LEU A 271 -29.62 20.12 1.23
N MET A 272 -28.65 20.99 1.52
CA MET A 272 -28.88 22.43 1.58
C MET A 272 -29.43 22.95 0.25
N LYS A 273 -28.85 22.52 -0.88
CA LYS A 273 -29.29 22.92 -2.22
C LYS A 273 -30.74 22.56 -2.47
N LYS A 274 -31.09 21.29 -2.23
CA LYS A 274 -32.45 20.80 -2.44
C LYS A 274 -33.47 21.44 -1.49
N SER A 275 -33.13 21.67 -0.23
CA SER A 275 -34.02 22.36 0.71
C SER A 275 -34.26 23.82 0.28
N ILE A 276 -33.23 24.53 -0.18
CA ILE A 276 -33.34 25.91 -0.67
C ILE A 276 -34.17 25.96 -1.96
N GLU A 277 -33.94 25.04 -2.91
CA GLU A 277 -34.72 24.93 -4.15
C GLU A 277 -36.21 24.66 -3.86
N PHE A 278 -36.52 23.75 -2.93
CA PHE A 278 -37.90 23.43 -2.55
C PHE A 278 -38.61 24.61 -1.85
N ILE A 279 -37.89 25.33 -0.97
CA ILE A 279 -38.41 26.54 -0.31
C ILE A 279 -38.69 27.64 -1.34
N GLY A 280 -37.81 27.78 -2.35
CA GLY A 280 -37.95 28.76 -3.42
C GLY A 280 -39.05 28.45 -4.44
N GLU A 281 -39.31 27.17 -4.75
CA GLU A 281 -40.29 26.75 -5.76
C GLU A 281 -41.75 26.75 -5.28
N TYR A 282 -42.00 26.47 -4.00
CA TYR A 282 -43.36 26.18 -3.51
C TYR A 282 -44.01 27.32 -2.69
N GLU A 283 -43.47 28.54 -2.75
CA GLU A 283 -43.98 29.74 -2.04
C GLU A 283 -44.44 29.44 -0.61
N CYS A 284 -43.70 28.61 0.12
CA CYS A 284 -44.13 28.11 1.41
C CYS A 284 -44.08 29.27 2.41
N LEU A 285 -45.23 29.92 2.65
CA LEU A 285 -45.33 31.15 3.42
C LEU A 285 -46.56 31.06 4.34
N GLU A 286 -46.45 30.25 5.40
CA GLU A 286 -47.30 30.44 6.58
C GLU A 286 -46.58 31.35 7.60
N ASN A 287 -47.35 32.24 8.22
CA ASN A 287 -46.88 33.36 9.05
C ASN A 287 -46.05 32.96 10.29
N GLU A 288 -46.03 31.68 10.68
CA GLU A 288 -45.24 31.22 11.84
C GLU A 288 -43.73 31.27 11.63
N TRP A 289 -43.27 31.31 10.36
CA TRP A 289 -41.85 31.16 10.04
C TRP A 289 -41.04 32.46 10.25
N TYR A 290 -41.68 33.62 10.09
CA TYR A 290 -41.03 34.93 10.20
C TYR A 290 -40.48 35.20 11.62
N ASN A 291 -41.22 34.78 12.65
CA ASN A 291 -40.83 34.95 14.07
C ASN A 291 -39.73 33.97 14.52
N THR A 292 -39.50 32.91 13.76
CA THR A 292 -38.48 31.88 14.04
C THR A 292 -37.19 32.15 13.27
N ILE A 293 -37.29 32.64 12.03
CA ILE A 293 -36.16 33.09 11.20
C ILE A 293 -35.44 34.30 11.81
N GLY A 294 -36.16 35.26 12.38
CA GLY A 294 -35.57 36.43 13.05
C GLY A 294 -34.79 36.14 14.35
N LYS A 295 -34.67 34.87 14.75
CA LYS A 295 -33.88 34.44 15.92
C LYS A 295 -32.56 33.75 15.54
N HIS A 296 -32.33 33.50 14.25
CA HIS A 296 -31.16 32.78 13.75
C HIS A 296 -30.56 33.52 12.54
N ASP A 297 -29.77 34.57 12.82
CA ASP A 297 -29.15 35.46 11.81
C ASP A 297 -28.29 34.72 10.75
N THR A 298 -27.79 33.53 11.09
CA THR A 298 -27.08 32.62 10.20
C THR A 298 -27.93 32.10 9.03
N VAL A 299 -29.22 31.84 9.26
CA VAL A 299 -30.14 31.25 8.27
C VAL A 299 -30.59 32.30 7.25
N ILE A 300 -30.72 33.56 7.67
CA ILE A 300 -31.07 34.69 6.79
C ILE A 300 -29.95 34.94 5.76
N CYS A 301 -28.68 34.84 6.17
CA CYS A 301 -27.55 35.03 5.27
C CYS A 301 -27.41 33.93 4.20
N GLU A 302 -27.88 32.71 4.48
CA GLU A 302 -27.93 31.59 3.52
C GLU A 302 -29.18 31.59 2.63
N LEU A 303 -30.25 32.31 3.02
CA LEU A 303 -31.49 32.41 2.22
C LEU A 303 -31.46 33.54 1.17
N VAL A 304 -30.62 34.56 1.35
CA VAL A 304 -30.52 35.72 0.43
C VAL A 304 -29.63 35.44 -0.79
N LEU A 305 -28.79 34.40 -0.71
CA LEU A 305 -27.86 33.99 -1.76
C LEU A 305 -28.01 32.48 -1.94
N ASP A 306 -28.19 32.00 -3.18
CA ASP A 306 -28.09 30.56 -3.44
C ASP A 306 -26.67 30.06 -3.12
N ILE A 307 -26.49 28.73 -3.11
CA ILE A 307 -25.23 28.06 -2.77
C ILE A 307 -24.06 28.42 -3.71
N ASP A 308 -24.37 29.00 -4.88
CA ASP A 308 -23.42 29.49 -5.87
C ASP A 308 -23.23 31.03 -5.79
N GLY A 309 -23.78 31.68 -4.75
CA GLY A 309 -23.67 33.13 -4.52
C GLY A 309 -24.51 33.98 -5.47
N HIS A 310 -25.63 33.44 -5.99
CA HIS A 310 -26.55 34.17 -6.87
C HIS A 310 -27.78 34.65 -6.07
N PRO A 311 -28.27 35.89 -6.29
CA PRO A 311 -29.56 36.28 -5.72
C PRO A 311 -30.65 35.36 -6.29
N ILE A 312 -31.47 34.76 -5.42
CA ILE A 312 -32.66 34.02 -5.86
C ILE A 312 -33.47 34.96 -6.75
N LYS A 313 -33.86 34.51 -7.95
CA LYS A 313 -34.60 35.33 -8.92
C LYS A 313 -35.76 36.06 -8.22
N GLN A 314 -35.71 37.39 -8.26
CA GLN A 314 -36.68 38.32 -7.66
C GLN A 314 -38.15 38.01 -7.99
N SER A 315 -38.40 37.30 -9.08
CA SER A 315 -39.75 36.89 -9.51
C SER A 315 -40.45 35.90 -8.58
N SER A 316 -39.71 35.18 -7.73
CA SER A 316 -40.26 34.12 -6.85
C SER A 316 -40.66 34.62 -5.46
N ILE A 317 -40.50 35.93 -5.18
CA ILE A 317 -40.66 36.47 -3.82
C ILE A 317 -41.49 37.76 -3.85
N LYS A 318 -42.77 37.65 -4.22
CA LYS A 318 -43.71 38.79 -4.28
C LYS A 318 -44.01 39.47 -2.93
N ARG A 319 -43.65 38.86 -1.79
CA ARG A 319 -43.92 39.42 -0.45
C ARG A 319 -42.74 40.16 0.19
N PHE A 320 -41.60 40.23 -0.50
CA PHE A 320 -40.42 41.01 -0.10
C PHE A 320 -40.19 42.22 -1.02
N GLU A 321 -41.23 42.76 -1.66
CA GLU A 321 -41.13 43.99 -2.50
C GLU A 321 -40.59 45.21 -1.72
N ASN A 322 -40.58 45.18 -0.39
CA ASN A 322 -39.97 46.21 0.44
C ASN A 322 -38.56 45.88 0.94
N TRP A 323 -37.99 44.71 0.60
CA TRP A 323 -36.59 44.40 0.88
C TRP A 323 -35.76 44.71 -0.36
N ASP A 324 -35.05 45.83 -0.30
CA ASP A 324 -34.35 46.41 -1.43
C ASP A 324 -33.04 45.65 -1.76
N CYS A 325 -33.15 44.65 -2.64
CA CYS A 325 -32.00 43.91 -3.18
C CYS A 325 -31.07 44.74 -4.08
N SER A 326 -31.33 46.04 -4.30
CA SER A 326 -30.38 46.93 -5.00
C SER A 326 -29.16 47.32 -4.14
N ARG A 327 -29.17 47.00 -2.83
CA ARG A 327 -28.05 47.24 -1.90
C ARG A 327 -26.83 46.31 -2.03
N VAL A 328 -26.87 45.31 -2.92
CA VAL A 328 -25.77 44.33 -3.10
C VAL A 328 -25.27 44.30 -4.54
N ARG A 329 -24.90 45.45 -5.11
CA ARG A 329 -24.21 45.52 -6.42
C ARG A 329 -22.98 46.42 -6.38
N HIS A 330 -21.83 45.82 -6.04
CA HIS A 330 -20.46 46.33 -6.27
C HIS A 330 -20.12 47.69 -5.63
N PRO A 331 -18.88 48.18 -5.74
CA PRO A 331 -17.76 48.08 -4.79
C PRO A 331 -17.98 48.66 -3.36
N ASP A 332 -19.16 49.18 -3.02
CA ASP A 332 -19.38 49.99 -1.81
C ASP A 332 -19.90 49.20 -0.60
N LEU A 333 -19.47 47.93 -0.44
CA LEU A 333 -19.73 47.12 0.77
C LEU A 333 -19.01 47.67 2.03
N LEU A 334 -18.50 48.90 1.97
CA LEU A 334 -17.93 49.70 3.05
C LEU A 334 -18.79 50.92 3.44
N ASP A 335 -19.93 51.16 2.78
CA ASP A 335 -20.85 52.25 3.17
C ASP A 335 -21.79 51.80 4.31
N GLN A 336 -21.22 51.84 5.52
CA GLN A 336 -21.82 52.28 6.80
C GLN A 336 -23.24 51.84 7.20
N LEU A 337 -23.73 50.66 6.83
CA LEU A 337 -24.91 50.08 7.46
C LEU A 337 -24.60 48.66 7.98
N ASP A 338 -24.53 48.56 9.32
CA ASP A 338 -24.31 47.35 10.13
C ASP A 338 -22.89 46.73 10.13
N THR A 339 -21.85 47.56 10.21
CA THR A 339 -20.48 47.11 10.54
C THR A 339 -20.16 47.37 12.02
N ASP A 340 -19.77 46.33 12.76
CA ASP A 340 -19.49 46.35 14.20
C ASP A 340 -18.04 45.92 14.53
N CYS A 341 -17.19 45.81 13.50
CA CYS A 341 -15.76 45.49 13.59
C CYS A 341 -14.93 46.37 12.65
N ARG A 342 -13.82 46.91 13.17
CA ARG A 342 -12.79 47.62 12.43
C ARG A 342 -11.58 46.69 12.22
N LEU A 343 -11.18 46.45 10.99
CA LEU A 343 -10.03 45.62 10.64
C LEU A 343 -8.94 46.54 10.09
N VAL A 344 -7.85 46.72 10.83
CA VAL A 344 -6.70 47.53 10.43
C VAL A 344 -5.67 46.59 9.80
N VAL A 345 -5.50 46.66 8.48
CA VAL A 345 -4.59 45.80 7.72
C VAL A 345 -3.45 46.65 7.19
N ARG A 346 -2.30 46.59 7.87
CA ARG A 346 -1.19 47.54 7.69
C ARG A 346 -1.70 48.99 7.73
N ASP A 347 -1.59 49.73 6.61
CA ASP A 347 -1.97 51.14 6.53
C ASP A 347 -3.42 51.37 6.05
N LYS A 348 -4.22 50.31 5.85
CA LYS A 348 -5.58 50.40 5.31
C LYS A 348 -6.62 49.86 6.30
N GLU A 349 -7.72 50.60 6.44
CA GLU A 349 -8.84 50.21 7.30
C GLU A 349 -9.98 49.59 6.49
N PHE A 350 -10.56 48.52 7.03
CA PHE A 350 -11.77 47.87 6.53
C PHE A 350 -12.81 47.80 7.64
N PHE A 351 -14.08 47.92 7.27
CA PHE A 351 -15.20 47.78 8.19
C PHE A 351 -16.00 46.53 7.84
N ALA A 352 -16.31 45.71 8.84
CA ALA A 352 -16.96 44.42 8.64
C ALA A 352 -17.91 44.07 9.80
N SER A 353 -18.75 43.06 9.57
CA SER A 353 -19.68 42.51 10.56
C SER A 353 -19.04 41.30 11.26
N LYS A 354 -18.94 41.34 12.59
CA LYS A 354 -18.48 40.22 13.42
C LYS A 354 -19.31 38.98 13.19
N ALA A 355 -20.61 39.13 12.94
CA ALA A 355 -21.51 38.02 12.66
C ALA A 355 -21.08 37.29 11.36
N ILE A 356 -20.92 38.03 10.26
CA ILE A 356 -20.51 37.45 8.97
C ILE A 356 -19.11 36.81 9.07
N LEU A 357 -18.16 37.52 9.69
CA LEU A 357 -16.82 37.00 9.89
C LEU A 357 -16.80 35.71 10.74
N SER A 358 -17.56 35.67 11.85
CA SER A 358 -17.65 34.50 12.73
C SER A 358 -18.30 33.30 12.04
N VAL A 359 -19.30 33.55 11.18
CA VAL A 359 -19.98 32.47 10.45
C VAL A 359 -19.02 31.85 9.42
N ARG A 360 -18.24 32.67 8.73
CA ARG A 360 -17.41 32.25 7.60
C ARG A 360 -15.97 31.85 7.98
N SER A 361 -15.51 32.20 9.17
CA SER A 361 -14.17 31.88 9.67
C SER A 361 -14.23 31.47 11.14
N GLU A 362 -13.72 30.28 11.43
CA GLU A 362 -13.63 29.80 12.81
C GLU A 362 -12.66 30.67 13.62
N VAL A 363 -11.60 31.18 12.99
CA VAL A 363 -10.64 32.07 13.65
C VAL A 363 -11.30 33.36 14.11
N PHE A 364 -12.11 34.01 13.26
CA PHE A 364 -12.86 35.20 13.68
C PHE A 364 -13.93 34.87 14.72
N ARG A 365 -14.58 33.71 14.63
CA ARG A 365 -15.54 33.25 15.65
C ARG A 365 -14.90 33.15 17.02
N GLN A 366 -13.75 32.46 17.10
CA GLN A 366 -12.99 32.34 18.33
C GLN A 366 -12.51 33.71 18.83
N MET A 367 -12.05 34.56 17.91
CA MET A 367 -11.58 35.93 18.21
C MET A 367 -12.64 36.80 18.88
N PHE A 368 -13.91 36.67 18.48
CA PHE A 368 -14.99 37.51 19.00
C PHE A 368 -15.76 36.89 20.18
N THR A 369 -15.69 35.57 20.38
CA THR A 369 -16.42 34.87 21.44
C THR A 369 -15.60 34.69 22.73
N THR A 370 -14.30 34.45 22.61
CA THR A 370 -13.38 34.27 23.75
C THR A 370 -12.98 35.60 24.41
N ASN A 371 -12.53 35.59 25.67
CA ASN A 371 -12.13 36.80 26.42
C ASN A 371 -10.79 37.41 25.95
N MET A 372 -10.62 37.63 24.64
CA MET A 372 -9.49 38.33 24.05
C MET A 372 -9.77 39.84 23.92
N SER A 373 -8.73 40.66 23.75
CA SER A 373 -8.81 42.13 23.77
C SER A 373 -9.69 42.73 22.65
N GLU A 374 -9.83 41.97 21.58
CA GLU A 374 -10.59 42.24 20.35
C GLU A 374 -12.11 42.15 20.61
N LYS A 375 -12.53 41.39 21.63
CA LYS A 375 -13.92 41.34 22.11
C LYS A 375 -14.38 42.70 22.64
N THR A 376 -13.50 43.46 23.26
CA THR A 376 -13.82 44.75 23.90
C THR A 376 -13.54 45.97 23.02
N LYS A 377 -12.56 45.90 22.11
CA LYS A 377 -12.15 47.03 21.27
C LYS A 377 -12.87 47.12 19.92
N SER A 378 -13.53 46.04 19.47
CA SER A 378 -14.13 45.97 18.12
C SER A 378 -13.13 46.31 17.01
N GLU A 379 -11.86 46.02 17.26
CA GLU A 379 -10.74 46.35 16.38
C GLU A 379 -9.80 45.14 16.29
N VAL A 380 -9.38 44.78 15.08
CA VAL A 380 -8.44 43.70 14.79
C VAL A 380 -7.30 44.25 13.94
N ILE A 381 -6.06 44.03 14.36
CA ILE A 381 -4.86 44.48 13.66
C ILE A 381 -4.23 43.30 12.90
N ILE A 382 -3.91 43.51 11.62
CA ILE A 382 -3.43 42.48 10.70
C ILE A 382 -2.23 43.03 9.92
N ASP A 383 -1.01 42.70 10.36
CA ASP A 383 0.21 43.29 9.78
C ASP A 383 0.87 42.42 8.70
N ASP A 384 0.58 41.13 8.69
CA ASP A 384 1.25 40.13 7.86
C ASP A 384 0.57 39.86 6.51
N ILE A 385 -0.53 40.55 6.20
CA ILE A 385 -1.28 40.39 4.95
C ILE A 385 -1.33 41.71 4.18
N ASP A 386 -1.09 41.64 2.86
CA ASP A 386 -1.25 42.79 1.97
C ASP A 386 -2.71 43.24 1.94
N ALA A 387 -2.96 44.55 2.06
CA ALA A 387 -4.31 45.11 2.09
C ALA A 387 -5.17 44.71 0.87
N GLN A 388 -4.57 44.58 -0.32
CA GLN A 388 -5.26 44.12 -1.53
C GLN A 388 -5.73 42.66 -1.43
N VAL A 389 -4.91 41.78 -0.82
CA VAL A 389 -5.27 40.36 -0.62
C VAL A 389 -6.38 40.27 0.42
N PHE A 390 -6.28 41.05 1.49
CA PHE A 390 -7.28 41.05 2.55
C PHE A 390 -8.63 41.60 2.08
N GLU A 391 -8.62 42.63 1.23
CA GLU A 391 -9.84 43.17 0.61
C GLU A 391 -10.56 42.09 -0.22
N GLU A 392 -9.79 41.32 -1.00
CA GLU A 392 -10.34 40.26 -1.85
C GLU A 392 -10.82 39.06 -1.02
N PHE A 393 -10.11 38.73 0.05
CA PHE A 393 -10.54 37.76 1.05
C PHE A 393 -11.86 38.18 1.70
N LEU A 394 -11.97 39.45 2.14
CA LEU A 394 -13.19 39.99 2.75
C LEU A 394 -14.36 40.01 1.75
N ARG A 395 -14.11 40.37 0.48
CA ARG A 395 -15.08 40.27 -0.61
C ARG A 395 -15.60 38.84 -0.73
N PHE A 396 -14.73 37.85 -0.69
CA PHE A 396 -15.13 36.44 -0.74
C PHE A 396 -16.00 36.05 0.45
N LEU A 397 -15.69 36.48 1.68
CA LEU A 397 -16.51 36.18 2.85
C LEU A 397 -17.95 36.69 2.72
N TYR A 398 -18.12 37.85 2.07
CA TYR A 398 -19.42 38.47 1.89
C TYR A 398 -20.18 37.96 0.66
N THR A 399 -19.48 37.62 -0.41
CA THR A 399 -20.11 37.40 -1.73
C THR A 399 -19.92 36.00 -2.29
N PHE A 400 -19.05 35.18 -1.68
CA PHE A 400 -18.53 33.92 -2.24
C PHE A 400 -17.84 34.06 -3.60
N LYS A 401 -17.55 35.29 -4.03
CA LYS A 401 -16.94 35.58 -5.32
C LYS A 401 -15.59 36.23 -5.11
N SER A 402 -14.65 35.87 -5.99
CA SER A 402 -13.39 36.56 -6.12
C SER A 402 -13.21 36.99 -7.58
N ASN A 403 -12.93 38.28 -7.78
CA ASN A 403 -12.65 38.89 -9.06
C ASN A 403 -11.17 38.82 -9.42
N LYS A 404 -10.30 38.61 -8.42
CA LYS A 404 -8.84 38.55 -8.56
C LYS A 404 -8.26 37.19 -8.18
N LEU A 405 -9.07 36.13 -8.21
CA LEU A 405 -8.65 34.79 -7.84
C LEU A 405 -7.38 34.39 -8.60
N GLN A 406 -7.36 34.59 -9.92
CA GLN A 406 -6.21 34.29 -10.78
C GLN A 406 -4.92 35.03 -10.38
N GLU A 407 -5.01 36.31 -10.03
CA GLU A 407 -3.85 37.15 -9.69
C GLU A 407 -3.33 36.84 -8.28
N LEU A 408 -4.21 36.47 -7.36
CA LEU A 408 -3.92 36.39 -5.93
C LEU A 408 -4.01 34.98 -5.35
N THR A 409 -4.13 33.93 -6.17
CA THR A 409 -4.42 32.55 -5.71
C THR A 409 -3.51 32.09 -4.58
N GLU A 410 -2.19 32.23 -4.72
CA GLU A 410 -1.23 31.76 -3.71
C GLU A 410 -1.39 32.49 -2.37
N LYS A 411 -1.57 33.82 -2.44
CA LYS A 411 -1.78 34.67 -1.26
C LYS A 411 -3.15 34.42 -0.63
N LEU A 412 -4.19 34.18 -1.43
CA LEU A 412 -5.53 33.82 -0.95
C LEU A 412 -5.56 32.44 -0.33
N LEU A 413 -4.77 31.48 -0.85
CA LEU A 413 -4.62 30.16 -0.25
C LEU A 413 -4.02 30.26 1.16
N TYR A 414 -2.96 31.04 1.32
CA TYR A 414 -2.38 31.34 2.64
C TYR A 414 -3.40 31.95 3.61
N VAL A 415 -4.10 33.02 3.19
CA VAL A 415 -5.07 33.72 4.05
C VAL A 415 -6.27 32.83 4.38
N SER A 416 -6.73 32.01 3.42
CA SER A 416 -7.82 31.05 3.64
C SER A 416 -7.47 29.98 4.67
N GLU A 417 -6.22 29.51 4.69
CA GLU A 417 -5.75 28.57 5.70
C GLU A 417 -5.61 29.26 7.06
N LYS A 418 -4.97 30.44 7.09
CA LYS A 418 -4.76 31.23 8.31
C LYS A 418 -6.06 31.53 9.03
N TYR A 419 -7.12 31.88 8.31
CA TYR A 419 -8.43 32.19 8.88
C TYR A 419 -9.44 31.02 8.80
N MET A 420 -8.98 29.82 8.42
CA MET A 420 -9.81 28.60 8.34
C MET A 420 -11.10 28.76 7.52
N VAL A 421 -10.97 29.33 6.33
CA VAL A 421 -12.08 29.53 5.37
C VAL A 421 -12.02 28.44 4.31
N LEU A 422 -12.59 27.27 4.64
CA LEU A 422 -12.46 26.04 3.87
C LEU A 422 -12.95 26.16 2.42
N ASP A 423 -14.04 26.90 2.17
CA ASP A 423 -14.57 27.05 0.81
C ASP A 423 -13.60 27.84 -0.09
N LEU A 424 -12.99 28.92 0.42
CA LEU A 424 -11.98 29.66 -0.31
C LEU A 424 -10.71 28.82 -0.53
N LYS A 425 -10.29 28.08 0.49
CA LYS A 425 -9.17 27.14 0.39
C LYS A 425 -9.40 26.13 -0.73
N THR A 426 -10.56 25.49 -0.74
CA THR A 426 -10.94 24.50 -1.76
C THR A 426 -10.96 25.11 -3.16
N ILE A 427 -11.48 26.34 -3.31
CA ILE A 427 -11.50 27.04 -4.59
C ILE A 427 -10.07 27.36 -5.06
N CYS A 428 -9.20 27.81 -4.16
CA CYS A 428 -7.79 28.07 -4.49
C CYS A 428 -7.06 26.77 -4.86
N GLU A 429 -7.23 25.69 -4.10
CA GLU A 429 -6.66 24.37 -4.38
C GLU A 429 -7.12 23.81 -5.75
N ASN A 430 -8.41 23.93 -6.07
CA ASN A 430 -8.95 23.53 -7.37
C ASN A 430 -8.39 24.40 -8.51
N TYR A 431 -8.26 25.70 -8.29
CA TYR A 431 -7.69 26.61 -9.28
C TYR A 431 -6.22 26.26 -9.55
N VAL A 432 -5.45 26.01 -8.49
CA VAL A 432 -4.06 25.53 -8.57
C VAL A 432 -3.97 24.22 -9.36
N TYR A 433 -4.87 23.26 -9.09
CA TYR A 433 -4.90 21.98 -9.81
C TYR A 433 -5.21 22.15 -11.31
N ILE A 434 -6.23 22.95 -11.66
CA ILE A 434 -6.68 23.13 -13.06
C ILE A 434 -5.67 23.94 -13.87
N THR A 435 -4.94 24.86 -13.21
CA THR A 435 -3.91 25.67 -13.87
C THR A 435 -2.52 25.02 -13.84
N LEU A 436 -2.38 23.84 -13.24
CA LEU A 436 -1.12 23.11 -13.14
C LEU A 436 -0.58 22.78 -14.54
N ASN A 437 0.63 23.28 -14.82
CA ASN A 437 1.34 23.07 -16.07
C ASN A 437 2.85 23.11 -15.82
N LEU A 438 3.64 22.75 -16.83
CA LEU A 438 5.10 22.65 -16.71
C LEU A 438 5.78 23.95 -16.25
N LYS A 439 5.20 25.13 -16.55
CA LYS A 439 5.79 26.42 -16.19
C LYS A 439 5.56 26.81 -14.74
N ASN A 440 4.52 26.30 -14.09
CA ASN A 440 4.15 26.70 -12.72
C ASN A 440 4.18 25.56 -11.71
N ALA A 441 4.39 24.31 -12.13
CA ALA A 441 4.29 23.13 -11.26
C ALA A 441 5.20 23.19 -10.01
N PHE A 442 6.43 23.71 -10.14
CA PHE A 442 7.36 23.84 -9.02
C PHE A 442 6.95 24.91 -8.02
N GLN A 443 6.61 26.11 -8.52
CA GLN A 443 6.11 27.20 -7.68
C GLN A 443 4.83 26.80 -6.94
N VAL A 444 3.91 26.13 -7.66
CA VAL A 444 2.70 25.55 -7.09
C VAL A 444 3.01 24.56 -5.97
N LEU A 445 3.98 23.64 -6.17
CA LEU A 445 4.35 22.65 -5.16
C LEU A 445 4.88 23.28 -3.87
N GLU A 446 5.64 24.38 -3.95
CA GLU A 446 6.13 25.09 -2.76
C GLU A 446 4.99 25.70 -1.94
N VAL A 447 4.02 26.31 -2.62
CA VAL A 447 2.85 26.91 -1.98
C VAL A 447 1.99 25.81 -1.36
N LEU A 448 1.77 24.70 -2.08
CA LEU A 448 0.98 23.56 -1.58
C LEU A 448 1.64 22.86 -0.39
N LYS A 449 2.98 22.72 -0.36
CA LYS A 449 3.68 22.16 0.80
C LYS A 449 3.47 22.96 2.08
N LYS A 450 3.26 24.27 1.97
CA LYS A 450 3.02 25.15 3.12
C LYS A 450 1.55 25.17 3.55
N TYR A 451 0.61 25.19 2.60
CA TYR A 451 -0.80 25.52 2.87
C TYR A 451 -1.83 24.57 2.24
N GLY A 452 -1.43 23.72 1.30
CA GLY A 452 -2.30 22.83 0.54
C GLY A 452 -2.55 21.47 1.20
N ASN A 453 -3.54 20.75 0.69
CA ASN A 453 -3.86 19.40 1.17
C ASN A 453 -2.89 18.33 0.60
N LYS A 454 -2.77 17.23 1.34
CA LYS A 454 -1.83 16.14 1.04
C LYS A 454 -2.07 15.47 -0.32
N GLU A 455 -3.33 15.28 -0.71
CA GLU A 455 -3.70 14.64 -1.97
C GLU A 455 -3.28 15.50 -3.17
N LEU A 456 -3.44 16.81 -3.08
CA LEU A 456 -3.06 17.75 -4.14
C LEU A 456 -1.54 17.90 -4.23
N ILE A 457 -0.83 17.83 -3.10
CA ILE A 457 0.64 17.72 -3.09
C ILE A 457 1.07 16.44 -3.83
N GLU A 458 0.45 15.30 -3.54
CA GLU A 458 0.75 14.02 -4.20
C GLU A 458 0.45 14.07 -5.71
N LYS A 459 -0.69 14.62 -6.12
CA LYS A 459 -1.03 14.79 -7.56
C LYS A 459 -0.10 15.76 -8.28
N THR A 460 0.33 16.82 -7.60
CA THR A 460 1.30 17.78 -8.17
C THR A 460 2.67 17.13 -8.33
N ILE A 461 3.09 16.32 -7.35
CA ILE A 461 4.27 15.46 -7.42
C ILE A 461 4.15 14.49 -8.60
N GLU A 462 3.03 13.77 -8.73
CA GLU A 462 2.79 12.85 -9.83
C GLU A 462 2.80 13.55 -11.20
N PHE A 463 2.22 14.75 -11.31
CA PHE A 463 2.28 15.54 -12.54
C PHE A 463 3.72 15.92 -12.91
N ILE A 464 4.53 16.31 -11.93
CA ILE A 464 5.97 16.60 -12.12
C ILE A 464 6.73 15.32 -12.50
N ASP A 465 6.42 14.18 -11.85
CA ASP A 465 7.01 12.86 -12.13
C ASP A 465 6.76 12.43 -13.59
N VAL A 466 5.54 12.64 -14.09
CA VAL A 466 5.12 12.17 -15.43
C VAL A 466 5.58 13.12 -16.54
N TYR A 467 5.51 14.44 -16.34
CA TYR A 467 5.68 15.42 -17.42
C TYR A 467 6.92 16.30 -17.29
N GLY A 468 7.61 16.32 -16.14
CA GLY A 468 8.73 17.25 -15.86
C GLY A 468 9.90 17.17 -16.85
N LEU A 469 10.09 16.02 -17.50
CA LEU A 469 11.08 15.79 -18.56
C LEU A 469 10.85 16.58 -19.86
N GLN A 470 9.65 17.14 -20.06
CA GLN A 470 9.28 17.86 -21.27
C GLN A 470 9.51 19.37 -21.17
N CYS A 471 10.11 19.86 -20.08
CA CYS A 471 10.36 21.29 -19.88
C CYS A 471 11.53 21.77 -20.75
N PRO A 472 11.31 22.66 -21.74
CA PRO A 472 12.36 23.07 -22.69
C PRO A 472 13.37 24.09 -22.15
N ASP A 473 13.13 24.68 -20.98
CA ASP A 473 13.87 25.87 -20.54
C ASP A 473 14.73 25.59 -19.31
N THR A 474 16.04 25.53 -19.55
CA THR A 474 17.15 25.46 -18.58
C THR A 474 17.34 26.79 -17.81
N GLU A 475 16.28 27.32 -17.24
CA GLU A 475 16.30 28.48 -16.32
C GLU A 475 15.50 28.17 -15.03
N CYS A 476 15.41 26.91 -14.62
CA CYS A 476 15.15 26.64 -13.21
C CYS A 476 16.43 26.98 -12.45
N ASP A 477 16.41 28.08 -11.69
CA ASP A 477 17.49 28.57 -10.84
C ASP A 477 18.24 27.40 -10.18
N ASN A 478 19.53 27.25 -10.51
CA ASN A 478 20.41 26.22 -9.94
C ASN A 478 20.41 26.25 -8.39
N HIS A 479 20.04 27.38 -7.79
CA HIS A 479 19.89 27.54 -6.35
C HIS A 479 18.75 26.71 -5.74
N LEU A 480 17.66 26.47 -6.48
CA LEU A 480 16.50 25.69 -6.01
C LEU A 480 16.73 24.18 -6.12
N VAL A 481 17.60 23.76 -7.04
CA VAL A 481 18.04 22.36 -7.21
C VAL A 481 19.02 21.96 -6.10
N GLU A 482 19.88 22.87 -5.64
CA GLU A 482 20.84 22.63 -4.58
C GLU A 482 20.22 22.63 -3.17
N GLU A 483 19.17 23.43 -2.91
CA GLU A 483 18.56 23.52 -1.58
C GLU A 483 17.42 22.51 -1.32
N ASN A 484 16.86 21.87 -2.35
CA ASN A 484 15.79 20.89 -2.19
C ASN A 484 16.29 19.45 -2.43
N ALA A 485 16.65 18.75 -1.35
CA ALA A 485 16.94 17.30 -1.34
C ALA A 485 15.82 16.39 -1.88
N PHE A 486 14.67 16.97 -2.25
CA PHE A 486 13.54 16.29 -2.86
C PHE A 486 13.65 16.24 -4.40
N ILE A 487 14.34 17.18 -5.06
CA ILE A 487 14.47 17.24 -6.53
C ILE A 487 15.45 16.17 -7.04
N THR A 488 16.49 15.84 -6.27
CA THR A 488 17.39 14.70 -6.52
C THR A 488 16.69 13.34 -6.48
N LYS A 489 15.43 13.29 -6.03
CA LYS A 489 14.61 12.08 -5.96
C LYS A 489 13.78 11.82 -7.22
N PHE A 490 13.61 12.82 -8.10
CA PHE A 490 12.69 12.78 -9.25
C PHE A 490 13.29 12.19 -10.53
N PHE A 491 14.62 12.17 -10.63
CA PHE A 491 15.33 11.28 -11.56
C PHE A 491 16.02 10.24 -10.71
N ARG A 492 15.56 8.98 -10.74
CA ARG A 492 16.49 7.93 -10.37
C ARG A 492 17.60 7.96 -11.42
N GLY A 493 18.85 8.03 -10.95
CA GLY A 493 20.01 8.36 -11.76
C GLY A 493 20.20 7.54 -13.05
N LEU A 494 21.16 7.95 -13.87
CA LEU A 494 21.58 7.18 -15.02
C LEU A 494 22.58 6.09 -14.59
N VAL A 495 22.23 4.84 -14.87
CA VAL A 495 23.02 3.68 -14.43
C VAL A 495 23.52 2.88 -15.64
N LEU A 496 24.80 2.51 -15.61
CA LEU A 496 25.35 1.53 -16.54
C LEU A 496 25.16 0.12 -15.96
N VAL A 497 24.54 -0.79 -16.71
CA VAL A 497 24.51 -2.22 -16.38
C VAL A 497 25.38 -2.97 -17.38
N THR A 498 26.41 -3.67 -16.91
CA THR A 498 27.25 -4.53 -17.77
C THR A 498 26.86 -5.99 -17.60
N GLY A 499 26.95 -6.80 -18.66
CA GLY A 499 26.36 -8.14 -18.69
C GLY A 499 24.83 -8.09 -18.74
N ALA A 500 24.30 -6.96 -19.23
CA ALA A 500 22.88 -6.61 -19.14
C ALA A 500 21.97 -7.55 -19.96
N ALA A 501 22.50 -8.20 -20.99
CA ALA A 501 21.70 -9.11 -21.82
C ALA A 501 21.63 -10.53 -21.24
N GLY A 502 22.47 -10.83 -20.24
CA GLY A 502 22.50 -12.11 -19.53
C GLY A 502 21.31 -12.33 -18.58
N TYR A 503 21.30 -13.48 -17.91
CA TYR A 503 20.16 -13.92 -17.08
C TYR A 503 19.82 -12.96 -15.92
N ILE A 504 20.76 -12.70 -15.01
CA ILE A 504 20.54 -11.73 -13.91
C ILE A 504 20.48 -10.31 -14.48
N GLY A 505 21.31 -10.01 -15.49
CA GLY A 505 21.40 -8.70 -16.12
C GLY A 505 20.06 -8.19 -16.65
N CYS A 506 19.32 -8.98 -17.42
CA CYS A 506 18.07 -8.50 -18.02
C CYS A 506 16.96 -8.30 -16.98
N HIS A 507 16.91 -9.14 -15.93
CA HIS A 507 16.01 -8.95 -14.80
C HIS A 507 16.40 -7.71 -13.97
N CYS A 508 17.69 -7.43 -13.85
CA CYS A 508 18.20 -6.22 -13.21
C CYS A 508 17.79 -4.97 -14.01
N VAL A 509 17.99 -4.96 -15.32
CA VAL A 509 17.55 -3.85 -16.19
C VAL A 509 16.04 -3.62 -16.05
N LEU A 510 15.23 -4.68 -16.09
CA LEU A 510 13.78 -4.58 -15.88
C LEU A 510 13.48 -3.94 -14.53
N ARG A 511 14.08 -4.44 -13.45
CA ARG A 511 13.88 -3.91 -12.10
C ARG A 511 14.24 -2.43 -12.01
N LEU A 512 15.36 -2.01 -12.60
CA LEU A 512 15.83 -0.63 -12.57
C LEU A 512 14.92 0.32 -13.39
N LEU A 513 14.47 -0.08 -14.57
CA LEU A 513 13.52 0.70 -15.39
C LEU A 513 12.16 0.86 -14.68
N THR A 514 11.65 -0.22 -14.08
CA THR A 514 10.41 -0.20 -13.28
C THR A 514 10.57 0.73 -12.07
N ASP A 515 11.74 0.74 -11.45
CA ASP A 515 12.09 1.62 -10.34
C ASP A 515 12.28 3.10 -10.73
N GLY A 516 12.33 3.40 -12.03
CA GLY A 516 12.44 4.76 -12.57
C GLY A 516 13.86 5.19 -12.98
N TYR A 517 14.87 4.31 -12.87
CA TYR A 517 16.22 4.62 -13.35
C TYR A 517 16.25 4.67 -14.88
N ARG A 518 17.14 5.50 -15.42
CA ARG A 518 17.57 5.38 -16.82
C ARG A 518 18.72 4.39 -16.89
N VAL A 519 18.70 3.51 -17.89
CA VAL A 519 19.67 2.42 -17.99
C VAL A 519 20.37 2.43 -19.34
N VAL A 520 21.69 2.52 -19.32
CA VAL A 520 22.54 2.14 -20.46
C VAL A 520 22.98 0.69 -20.22
N ALA A 521 22.75 -0.17 -21.21
CA ALA A 521 23.07 -1.60 -21.14
C ALA A 521 24.32 -1.90 -21.96
N ALA A 522 25.26 -2.67 -21.41
CA ALA A 522 26.44 -3.13 -22.13
C ALA A 522 26.58 -4.66 -22.06
N ASP A 523 26.83 -5.31 -23.19
CA ASP A 523 27.06 -6.76 -23.28
C ASP A 523 27.88 -7.10 -24.53
N ASN A 524 28.65 -8.20 -24.51
CA ASN A 524 29.44 -8.65 -25.66
C ASN A 524 28.79 -9.79 -26.44
N GLY A 525 27.59 -10.24 -26.04
CA GLY A 525 26.87 -11.30 -26.73
C GLY A 525 27.39 -12.71 -26.49
N SER A 526 28.42 -12.90 -25.65
CA SER A 526 29.08 -14.21 -25.48
C SER A 526 28.17 -15.29 -24.86
N ASN A 527 27.16 -14.88 -24.09
CA ASN A 527 26.16 -15.77 -23.50
C ASN A 527 24.75 -15.15 -23.47
N SER A 528 24.40 -14.43 -24.53
CA SER A 528 23.06 -13.84 -24.74
C SER A 528 22.63 -13.94 -26.21
N VAL A 529 21.33 -13.96 -26.48
CA VAL A 529 20.81 -14.11 -27.85
C VAL A 529 20.68 -12.77 -28.55
N LEU A 530 21.47 -12.61 -29.62
CA LEU A 530 21.39 -11.50 -30.57
C LEU A 530 20.77 -12.03 -31.87
N ILE A 531 19.68 -11.42 -32.30
CA ILE A 531 19.01 -11.79 -33.55
C ILE A 531 19.48 -10.82 -34.65
N ASN A 532 19.93 -11.37 -35.77
CA ASN A 532 20.44 -10.57 -36.90
C ASN A 532 19.45 -9.50 -37.33
N GLY A 533 19.92 -8.26 -37.45
CA GLY A 533 19.12 -7.10 -37.85
C GLY A 533 18.36 -6.42 -36.70
N GLN A 534 18.40 -6.95 -35.47
CA GLN A 534 17.83 -6.28 -34.30
C GLN A 534 18.84 -5.34 -33.63
N LYS A 535 18.32 -4.22 -33.10
CA LYS A 535 19.11 -3.22 -32.34
C LYS A 535 19.44 -3.70 -30.92
N LEU A 536 18.56 -4.52 -30.34
CA LEU A 536 18.68 -5.03 -28.97
C LEU A 536 18.79 -6.56 -28.96
N PRO A 537 19.49 -7.14 -27.97
CA PRO A 537 19.32 -8.54 -27.62
C PRO A 537 17.85 -8.85 -27.31
N GLU A 538 17.40 -10.08 -27.63
CA GLU A 538 16.00 -10.45 -27.47
C GLU A 538 15.52 -10.34 -26.01
N SER A 539 16.41 -10.62 -25.04
CA SER A 539 16.11 -10.42 -23.61
C SER A 539 15.79 -8.96 -23.29
N LEU A 540 16.62 -8.01 -23.75
CA LEU A 540 16.42 -6.58 -23.51
C LEU A 540 15.22 -6.01 -24.28
N ARG A 541 14.96 -6.50 -25.50
CA ARG A 541 13.77 -6.13 -26.27
C ARG A 541 12.48 -6.48 -25.50
N ARG A 542 12.43 -7.67 -24.88
CA ARG A 542 11.30 -8.07 -24.03
C ARG A 542 11.24 -7.26 -22.75
N VAL A 543 12.39 -6.89 -22.18
CA VAL A 543 12.46 -6.00 -21.01
C VAL A 543 11.82 -4.65 -21.31
N GLU A 544 12.06 -4.02 -22.47
CA GLU A 544 11.43 -2.74 -22.80
C GLU A 544 9.91 -2.83 -22.83
N VAL A 545 9.37 -3.93 -23.36
CA VAL A 545 7.92 -4.20 -23.39
C VAL A 545 7.38 -4.38 -21.97
N LEU A 546 8.05 -5.18 -21.14
CA LEU A 546 7.64 -5.44 -19.76
C LEU A 546 7.71 -4.18 -18.89
N ALA A 547 8.75 -3.38 -19.05
CA ALA A 547 8.96 -2.14 -18.30
C ALA A 547 8.10 -0.98 -18.81
N GLN A 548 7.55 -1.10 -20.03
CA GLN A 548 6.92 0.00 -20.78
C GLN A 548 7.82 1.24 -20.88
N LYS A 549 9.14 1.01 -20.93
CA LYS A 549 10.18 2.04 -20.96
C LYS A 549 11.36 1.55 -21.78
N PRO A 550 11.97 2.41 -22.60
CA PRO A 550 13.14 2.01 -23.39
C PRO A 550 14.38 1.87 -22.51
N VAL A 551 15.31 1.03 -22.96
CA VAL A 551 16.71 1.12 -22.55
C VAL A 551 17.29 2.34 -23.24
N GLU A 552 18.02 3.18 -22.50
CA GLU A 552 18.58 4.44 -23.03
C GLU A 552 19.48 4.19 -24.23
N GLU A 553 20.40 3.23 -24.08
CA GLU A 553 21.23 2.74 -25.17
C GLU A 553 21.71 1.32 -24.85
N PHE A 554 21.81 0.47 -25.88
CA PHE A 554 22.52 -0.81 -25.80
C PHE A 554 23.87 -0.70 -26.51
N ILE A 555 24.92 -1.05 -25.78
CA ILE A 555 26.31 -1.03 -26.24
C ILE A 555 26.77 -2.47 -26.40
N PHE A 556 27.03 -2.87 -27.64
CA PHE A 556 27.75 -4.10 -27.91
C PHE A 556 29.24 -3.90 -27.64
N ALA A 557 29.71 -4.28 -26.45
CA ALA A 557 31.09 -4.04 -26.02
C ALA A 557 31.68 -5.23 -25.24
N ASP A 558 32.91 -5.57 -25.61
CA ASP A 558 33.78 -6.45 -24.83
C ASP A 558 34.67 -5.60 -23.92
N LEU A 559 34.40 -5.64 -22.61
CA LEU A 559 35.12 -4.88 -21.59
C LEU A 559 36.62 -5.25 -21.48
N CYS A 560 37.05 -6.38 -22.06
CA CYS A 560 38.48 -6.71 -22.15
C CYS A 560 39.23 -5.84 -23.17
N LYS A 561 38.52 -5.08 -24.01
CA LYS A 561 39.09 -4.13 -24.95
C LYS A 561 39.32 -2.80 -24.26
N ASP A 562 40.55 -2.31 -24.31
CA ASP A 562 40.92 -1.06 -23.67
C ASP A 562 40.14 0.09 -24.35
N HIS A 563 39.71 1.07 -23.56
CA HIS A 563 38.92 2.23 -24.00
C HIS A 563 37.56 1.94 -24.67
N CYS A 564 37.03 0.69 -24.58
CA CYS A 564 35.79 0.35 -25.27
C CYS A 564 34.55 1.09 -24.73
N MET A 565 34.62 1.60 -23.50
CA MET A 565 33.55 2.34 -22.85
C MET A 565 33.77 3.86 -22.90
N ASP A 566 34.92 4.35 -23.37
CA ASP A 566 35.29 5.77 -23.32
C ASP A 566 34.29 6.65 -24.07
N GLN A 567 33.84 6.22 -25.26
CA GLN A 567 32.85 6.98 -26.02
C GLN A 567 31.51 7.06 -25.30
N VAL A 568 31.13 6.03 -24.54
CA VAL A 568 29.88 5.99 -23.80
C VAL A 568 29.96 6.90 -22.57
N PHE A 569 31.04 6.82 -21.79
CA PHE A 569 31.26 7.68 -20.63
C PHE A 569 31.51 9.15 -21.00
N ASN A 570 31.98 9.45 -22.22
CA ASN A 570 32.02 10.83 -22.74
C ASN A 570 30.62 11.39 -23.05
N ARG A 571 29.66 10.52 -23.44
CA ARG A 571 28.29 10.94 -23.80
C ARG A 571 27.36 11.02 -22.59
N TYR A 572 27.64 10.22 -21.57
CA TYR A 572 26.76 10.04 -20.43
C TYR A 572 27.51 10.21 -19.11
N GLN A 573 26.94 11.02 -18.22
CA GLN A 573 27.36 11.07 -16.83
C GLN A 573 26.57 10.01 -16.05
N PHE A 574 27.25 8.95 -15.61
CA PHE A 574 26.62 7.89 -14.82
C PHE A 574 26.66 8.22 -13.34
N ASP A 575 25.53 8.02 -12.67
CA ASP A 575 25.45 8.07 -11.21
C ASP A 575 25.99 6.79 -10.58
N GLY A 576 25.96 5.67 -11.29
CA GLY A 576 26.56 4.43 -10.80
C GLY A 576 26.60 3.32 -11.84
N VAL A 577 27.32 2.25 -11.48
CA VAL A 577 27.50 1.08 -12.34
C VAL A 577 27.06 -0.18 -11.60
N VAL A 578 26.33 -1.05 -12.30
CA VAL A 578 26.05 -2.43 -11.86
C VAL A 578 26.87 -3.37 -12.75
N HIS A 579 27.87 -4.02 -12.17
CA HIS A 579 28.79 -4.89 -12.91
C HIS A 579 28.43 -6.38 -12.75
N LEU A 580 27.81 -6.96 -13.79
CA LEU A 580 27.43 -8.38 -13.86
C LEU A 580 28.11 -9.13 -15.02
N ALA A 581 28.93 -8.45 -15.84
CA ALA A 581 29.65 -9.06 -16.94
C ALA A 581 30.77 -9.97 -16.42
N ALA A 582 30.57 -11.29 -16.46
CA ALA A 582 31.56 -12.28 -16.06
C ALA A 582 31.33 -13.65 -16.72
N MET A 583 32.40 -14.42 -16.91
CA MET A 583 32.30 -15.86 -17.12
C MET A 583 32.01 -16.55 -15.78
N LYS A 584 30.99 -17.43 -15.74
CA LYS A 584 30.42 -17.98 -14.50
C LYS A 584 30.59 -19.49 -14.26
N GLY A 585 31.08 -20.25 -15.23
CA GLY A 585 31.05 -21.72 -15.18
C GLY A 585 32.15 -22.34 -14.33
N ILE A 586 31.82 -22.82 -13.13
CA ILE A 586 32.78 -23.49 -12.22
C ILE A 586 33.55 -24.63 -12.92
N PRO A 587 32.91 -25.66 -13.50
CA PRO A 587 33.65 -26.78 -14.10
C PRO A 587 34.44 -26.37 -15.34
N GLU A 588 33.92 -25.42 -16.12
CA GLU A 588 34.61 -24.92 -17.31
C GLU A 588 35.87 -24.13 -16.94
N SER A 589 35.81 -23.35 -15.86
CA SER A 589 36.94 -22.55 -15.41
C SER A 589 38.17 -23.39 -15.08
N VAL A 590 37.99 -24.63 -14.62
CA VAL A 590 39.07 -25.58 -14.38
C VAL A 590 39.78 -25.97 -15.69
N GLY A 591 39.03 -26.13 -16.77
CA GLY A 591 39.58 -26.45 -18.10
C GLY A 591 40.11 -25.23 -18.86
N ARG A 592 39.64 -24.02 -18.53
CA ARG A 592 39.97 -22.77 -19.25
C ARG A 592 40.33 -21.63 -18.28
N PRO A 593 41.32 -21.80 -17.39
CA PRO A 593 41.60 -20.83 -16.31
C PRO A 593 41.97 -19.43 -16.82
N LEU A 594 42.79 -19.35 -17.88
CA LEU A 594 43.23 -18.06 -18.42
C LEU A 594 42.08 -17.24 -18.99
N ASP A 595 41.10 -17.89 -19.61
CA ASP A 595 39.92 -17.20 -20.15
C ASP A 595 39.11 -16.53 -19.02
N TYR A 596 38.98 -17.21 -17.87
CA TYR A 596 38.27 -16.67 -16.71
C TYR A 596 39.03 -15.52 -16.06
N TYR A 597 40.35 -15.64 -15.87
CA TYR A 597 41.14 -14.53 -15.32
C TYR A 597 41.16 -13.33 -16.28
N ASN A 598 41.33 -13.57 -17.58
CA ASN A 598 41.31 -12.50 -18.58
C ASN A 598 39.93 -11.83 -18.61
N ASN A 599 38.84 -12.59 -18.75
CA ASN A 599 37.51 -12.02 -18.82
C ASN A 599 37.11 -11.31 -17.52
N ASN A 600 37.26 -11.95 -16.37
CA ASN A 600 36.70 -11.42 -15.12
C ASN A 600 37.58 -10.34 -14.50
N LEU A 601 38.92 -10.48 -14.55
CA LEU A 601 39.83 -9.49 -13.94
C LEU A 601 40.15 -8.34 -14.90
N LYS A 602 40.45 -8.62 -16.17
CA LYS A 602 40.79 -7.54 -17.12
C LYS A 602 39.58 -6.63 -17.37
N ALA A 603 38.38 -7.21 -17.56
CA ALA A 603 37.16 -6.42 -17.73
C ALA A 603 36.90 -5.51 -16.52
N LEU A 604 37.06 -6.05 -15.30
CA LEU A 604 36.89 -5.27 -14.07
C LEU A 604 37.89 -4.11 -14.02
N VAL A 605 39.18 -4.38 -14.22
CA VAL A 605 40.22 -3.33 -14.16
C VAL A 605 40.00 -2.27 -15.23
N ASN A 606 39.67 -2.66 -16.47
CA ASN A 606 39.37 -1.71 -17.54
C ASN A 606 38.13 -0.84 -17.24
N LEU A 607 37.10 -1.44 -16.64
CA LEU A 607 35.90 -0.72 -16.22
C LEU A 607 36.22 0.25 -15.08
N LEU A 608 36.97 -0.18 -14.06
CA LEU A 608 37.38 0.65 -12.94
C LEU A 608 38.26 1.82 -13.38
N ASP A 609 39.20 1.60 -14.31
CA ASP A 609 40.00 2.68 -14.90
C ASP A 609 39.12 3.70 -15.64
N THR A 610 38.17 3.23 -16.43
CA THR A 610 37.23 4.10 -17.14
C THR A 610 36.39 4.92 -16.16
N MET A 611 35.75 4.25 -15.20
CA MET A 611 35.01 4.89 -14.12
C MET A 611 35.86 5.93 -13.38
N ASN A 612 37.14 5.61 -13.13
CA ASN A 612 38.07 6.52 -12.47
C ASN A 612 38.37 7.78 -13.27
N ARG A 613 38.56 7.66 -14.59
CA ARG A 613 38.84 8.78 -15.49
C ARG A 613 37.64 9.71 -15.70
N PHE A 614 36.43 9.18 -15.57
CA PHE A 614 35.17 9.92 -15.77
C PHE A 614 34.44 10.25 -14.46
N ASP A 615 35.13 10.06 -13.34
CA ASP A 615 34.65 10.40 -12.00
C ASP A 615 33.33 9.74 -11.58
N VAL A 616 33.16 8.47 -11.95
CA VAL A 616 32.03 7.63 -11.51
C VAL A 616 32.51 6.73 -10.38
N ARG A 617 32.00 6.94 -9.17
CA ARG A 617 32.55 6.32 -7.93
C ARG A 617 31.66 5.28 -7.27
N HIS A 618 30.49 5.02 -7.84
CA HIS A 618 29.49 4.13 -7.26
C HIS A 618 29.40 2.82 -8.06
N LEU A 619 29.70 1.69 -7.41
CA LEU A 619 29.72 0.37 -8.03
C LEU A 619 28.97 -0.67 -7.21
N VAL A 620 27.97 -1.30 -7.83
CA VAL A 620 27.41 -2.58 -7.35
C VAL A 620 28.09 -3.71 -8.11
N PHE A 621 28.82 -4.56 -7.39
CA PHE A 621 29.57 -5.68 -7.97
C PHE A 621 28.85 -7.02 -7.71
N GLY A 622 28.56 -7.75 -8.79
CA GLY A 622 28.04 -9.12 -8.72
C GLY A 622 29.12 -10.13 -8.36
N SER A 623 29.40 -10.28 -7.06
CA SER A 623 30.26 -11.34 -6.51
C SER A 623 29.50 -12.67 -6.39
N SER A 624 30.09 -13.66 -5.72
CA SER A 624 29.54 -15.01 -5.60
C SER A 624 29.86 -15.65 -4.26
N ALA A 625 28.94 -16.47 -3.74
CA ALA A 625 29.21 -17.33 -2.57
C ALA A 625 30.43 -18.26 -2.77
N ALA A 626 30.87 -18.48 -4.00
CA ALA A 626 32.09 -19.26 -4.30
C ALA A 626 33.36 -18.68 -3.65
N VAL A 627 33.38 -17.40 -3.27
CA VAL A 627 34.53 -16.77 -2.57
C VAL A 627 34.77 -17.33 -1.17
N TYR A 628 33.78 -17.99 -0.56
CA TYR A 628 33.92 -18.69 0.72
C TYR A 628 34.65 -20.04 0.59
N GLY A 629 34.81 -20.56 -0.63
CA GLY A 629 35.42 -21.87 -0.87
C GLY A 629 34.62 -23.00 -0.22
N LYS A 630 35.32 -23.97 0.37
CA LYS A 630 34.69 -25.00 1.22
C LYS A 630 34.36 -24.39 2.59
N PRO A 631 33.07 -24.24 2.98
CA PRO A 631 32.70 -23.59 4.23
C PRO A 631 33.27 -24.29 5.46
N ARG A 632 33.62 -23.51 6.48
CA ARG A 632 34.07 -23.98 7.81
C ARG A 632 32.92 -24.17 8.77
N TYR A 633 31.87 -23.37 8.61
CA TYR A 633 30.60 -23.46 9.32
C TYR A 633 29.46 -23.07 8.39
N LEU A 634 28.24 -23.42 8.77
CA LEU A 634 27.01 -23.15 8.03
C LEU A 634 25.94 -22.69 9.03
N PRO A 635 25.03 -21.77 8.66
CA PRO A 635 25.05 -20.95 7.44
C PRO A 635 26.32 -20.08 7.33
N VAL A 636 26.72 -19.67 6.12
CA VAL A 636 27.87 -18.75 5.94
C VAL A 636 27.39 -17.30 6.02
N ASP A 637 27.93 -16.54 6.96
CA ASP A 637 27.74 -15.10 7.08
C ASP A 637 28.87 -14.34 6.37
N GLU A 638 28.77 -13.01 6.27
CA GLU A 638 29.75 -12.18 5.58
C GLU A 638 31.11 -12.11 6.30
N SER A 639 31.14 -12.45 7.59
CA SER A 639 32.35 -12.53 8.41
C SER A 639 33.16 -13.81 8.16
N HIS A 640 32.56 -14.81 7.50
CA HIS A 640 33.23 -16.05 7.15
C HIS A 640 34.49 -15.79 6.30
N PRO A 641 35.63 -16.45 6.59
CA PRO A 641 36.85 -16.28 5.81
C PRO A 641 36.63 -16.55 4.31
N THR A 642 37.13 -15.65 3.46
CA THR A 642 37.13 -15.81 2.00
C THR A 642 38.54 -16.14 1.49
N GLY A 643 38.63 -16.58 0.23
CA GLY A 643 39.92 -16.83 -0.43
C GLY A 643 40.57 -18.17 -0.08
N GLN A 644 40.03 -18.88 0.90
CA GLN A 644 40.58 -20.14 1.38
C GLN A 644 39.85 -21.33 0.77
N SER A 645 40.58 -22.40 0.47
CA SER A 645 40.02 -23.64 -0.08
C SER A 645 39.15 -23.41 -1.33
N LEU A 646 39.51 -22.41 -2.16
CA LEU A 646 38.81 -22.13 -3.41
C LEU A 646 39.05 -23.26 -4.41
N THR A 647 37.97 -23.87 -4.89
CA THR A 647 38.03 -25.09 -5.69
C THR A 647 38.16 -24.84 -7.20
N SER A 648 37.95 -23.61 -7.67
CA SER A 648 37.93 -23.29 -9.11
C SER A 648 38.57 -21.94 -9.47
N PRO A 649 39.10 -21.78 -10.70
CA PRO A 649 39.56 -20.49 -11.22
C PRO A 649 38.47 -19.41 -11.25
N TYR A 650 37.20 -19.78 -11.48
CA TYR A 650 36.08 -18.86 -11.33
C TYR A 650 36.02 -18.26 -9.92
N ALA A 651 36.01 -19.11 -8.89
CA ALA A 651 35.98 -18.69 -7.49
C ALA A 651 37.19 -17.80 -7.14
N LYS A 652 38.38 -18.15 -7.64
CA LYS A 652 39.61 -17.35 -7.49
C LYS A 652 39.47 -15.98 -8.15
N SER A 653 38.93 -15.92 -9.36
CA SER A 653 38.72 -14.65 -10.05
C SER A 653 37.76 -13.73 -9.29
N ALA A 654 36.64 -14.26 -8.77
CA ALA A 654 35.70 -13.48 -7.97
C ALA A 654 36.32 -12.97 -6.66
N HIS A 655 37.13 -13.80 -5.99
CA HIS A 655 37.84 -13.37 -4.79
C HIS A 655 38.90 -12.30 -5.09
N MET A 656 39.70 -12.47 -6.15
CA MET A 656 40.67 -11.46 -6.60
C MET A 656 39.99 -10.14 -6.98
N SER A 657 38.81 -10.19 -7.61
CA SER A 657 37.98 -9.01 -7.87
C SER A 657 37.57 -8.30 -6.59
N GLU A 658 37.13 -9.02 -5.54
CA GLU A 658 36.84 -8.41 -4.24
C GLU A 658 38.09 -7.76 -3.63
N GLN A 659 39.26 -8.39 -3.73
CA GLN A 659 40.52 -7.82 -3.22
C GLN A 659 40.90 -6.52 -3.95
N ILE A 660 40.84 -6.50 -5.29
CA ILE A 660 41.11 -5.30 -6.10
C ILE A 660 40.19 -4.15 -5.67
N LEU A 661 38.90 -4.43 -5.47
CA LEU A 661 37.91 -3.43 -5.08
C LEU A 661 38.11 -2.95 -3.64
N GLN A 662 38.48 -3.84 -2.72
CA GLN A 662 38.83 -3.49 -1.35
C GLN A 662 40.06 -2.58 -1.30
N ASP A 663 41.11 -2.91 -2.06
CA ASP A 663 42.32 -2.10 -2.18
C ASP A 663 41.99 -0.72 -2.76
N LEU A 664 41.12 -0.66 -3.77
CA LEU A 664 40.64 0.60 -4.35
C LEU A 664 39.93 1.47 -3.31
N CYS A 665 38.98 0.90 -2.57
CA CYS A 665 38.23 1.59 -1.52
C CYS A 665 39.07 1.97 -0.30
N ALA A 666 40.25 1.36 -0.10
CA ALA A 666 41.12 1.61 1.05
C ALA A 666 42.03 2.84 0.88
N THR A 667 42.08 3.46 -0.29
CA THR A 667 42.95 4.63 -0.56
C THR A 667 42.45 5.89 0.18
N ASP A 668 43.36 6.70 0.75
CA ASP A 668 43.01 7.75 1.74
C ASP A 668 42.16 8.92 1.19
N ASP A 669 42.25 9.21 -0.12
CA ASP A 669 41.59 10.35 -0.79
C ASP A 669 40.52 9.89 -1.81
N ASN A 670 39.72 8.87 -1.49
CA ASN A 670 38.79 8.29 -2.46
C ASN A 670 37.32 8.37 -2.01
N GLU A 671 36.46 8.72 -2.98
CA GLU A 671 35.00 8.77 -2.83
C GLU A 671 34.33 7.48 -3.33
N TRP A 672 35.09 6.39 -3.49
CA TRP A 672 34.53 5.13 -3.96
C TRP A 672 33.57 4.54 -2.94
N THR A 673 32.37 4.23 -3.42
CA THR A 673 31.40 3.40 -2.72
C THR A 673 31.17 2.16 -3.55
N VAL A 674 31.63 1.03 -3.04
CA VAL A 674 31.50 -0.28 -3.67
C VAL A 674 30.69 -1.20 -2.78
N VAL A 675 29.68 -1.84 -3.35
CA VAL A 675 28.89 -2.87 -2.68
C VAL A 675 29.06 -4.19 -3.42
N SER A 676 29.73 -5.15 -2.77
CA SER A 676 29.85 -6.52 -3.27
C SER A 676 28.67 -7.37 -2.84
N LEU A 677 27.95 -7.93 -3.80
CA LEU A 677 26.84 -8.85 -3.56
C LEU A 677 27.31 -10.28 -3.80
N ARG A 678 27.49 -11.06 -2.72
CA ARG A 678 27.86 -12.48 -2.81
C ARG A 678 26.60 -13.29 -3.11
N ILE A 679 26.31 -13.43 -4.40
CA ILE A 679 25.10 -14.10 -4.87
C ILE A 679 25.26 -15.62 -4.74
N PHE A 680 24.25 -16.28 -4.17
CA PHE A 680 24.14 -17.74 -4.05
C PHE A 680 23.55 -18.35 -5.34
N ASN A 681 22.91 -19.51 -5.30
CA ASN A 681 22.45 -20.18 -6.52
C ASN A 681 21.18 -19.53 -7.06
N THR A 682 21.33 -18.57 -7.97
CA THR A 682 20.18 -17.92 -8.63
C THR A 682 19.42 -18.88 -9.54
N SER A 683 18.10 -18.89 -9.41
CA SER A 683 17.15 -19.63 -10.25
C SER A 683 15.82 -18.88 -10.36
N GLY A 684 14.84 -19.40 -11.09
CA GLY A 684 13.55 -18.75 -11.32
C GLY A 684 13.46 -18.03 -12.67
N ALA A 685 12.35 -17.36 -12.90
CA ALA A 685 12.13 -16.51 -14.07
C ALA A 685 11.16 -15.38 -13.73
N HIS A 686 11.10 -14.33 -14.56
CA HIS A 686 10.11 -13.27 -14.37
C HIS A 686 8.69 -13.85 -14.42
N SER A 687 7.79 -13.33 -13.57
CA SER A 687 6.40 -13.80 -13.44
C SER A 687 5.63 -13.90 -14.77
N SER A 688 5.91 -13.02 -15.74
CA SER A 688 5.35 -13.05 -17.11
C SER A 688 5.74 -14.29 -17.94
N ALA A 689 6.78 -15.00 -17.52
CA ALA A 689 7.51 -15.99 -18.30
C ALA A 689 8.04 -15.47 -19.66
N ASP A 690 8.19 -14.16 -19.87
CA ASP A 690 8.78 -13.59 -21.09
C ASP A 690 10.31 -13.50 -21.06
N ILE A 691 10.91 -13.52 -19.87
CA ILE A 691 12.36 -13.58 -19.68
C ILE A 691 12.70 -14.61 -18.60
N GLY A 692 13.82 -15.32 -18.78
CA GLY A 692 14.30 -16.37 -17.90
C GLY A 692 15.71 -16.83 -18.28
N GLU A 693 16.25 -17.85 -17.62
CA GLU A 693 17.58 -18.36 -17.97
C GLU A 693 17.53 -19.12 -19.30
N HIS A 694 18.34 -18.68 -20.27
CA HIS A 694 18.51 -19.34 -21.55
C HIS A 694 19.98 -19.71 -21.79
N PRO A 695 20.37 -20.96 -21.52
CA PRO A 695 21.73 -21.43 -21.78
C PRO A 695 21.91 -21.73 -23.28
N LEU A 696 22.94 -21.12 -23.90
CA LEU A 696 23.29 -21.34 -25.32
C LEU A 696 23.91 -22.72 -25.59
N THR A 697 24.45 -23.36 -24.55
CA THR A 697 25.00 -24.72 -24.59
C THR A 697 24.21 -25.63 -23.66
N VAL A 698 24.60 -26.90 -23.58
CA VAL A 698 24.09 -27.80 -22.53
C VAL A 698 24.17 -27.10 -21.17
N PRO A 699 23.05 -27.02 -20.40
CA PRO A 699 23.04 -26.35 -19.12
C PRO A 699 24.09 -26.91 -18.17
N LYS A 700 24.86 -26.03 -17.55
CA LYS A 700 25.84 -26.39 -16.51
C LYS A 700 25.25 -26.24 -15.09
N ASN A 701 24.17 -25.48 -14.97
CA ASN A 701 23.41 -25.27 -13.73
C ASN A 701 22.27 -26.29 -13.62
N LEU A 702 21.88 -26.64 -12.40
CA LEU A 702 20.88 -27.68 -12.14
C LEU A 702 19.51 -27.35 -12.74
N MET A 703 18.97 -26.18 -12.42
CA MET A 703 17.57 -25.84 -12.71
C MET A 703 17.20 -25.79 -14.19
N PRO A 704 18.00 -25.19 -15.10
CA PRO A 704 17.71 -25.28 -16.53
C PRO A 704 17.91 -26.68 -17.11
N TYR A 705 18.72 -27.54 -16.47
CA TYR A 705 18.83 -28.94 -16.88
C TYR A 705 17.56 -29.70 -16.48
N VAL A 706 17.12 -29.55 -15.22
CA VAL A 706 15.87 -30.14 -14.69
C VAL A 706 14.68 -29.75 -15.58
N SER A 707 14.53 -28.46 -15.91
CA SER A 707 13.43 -28.00 -16.75
C SER A 707 13.49 -28.55 -18.17
N GLN A 708 14.68 -28.69 -18.76
CA GLN A 708 14.85 -29.28 -20.09
C GLN A 708 14.56 -30.78 -20.12
N VAL A 709 14.85 -31.52 -19.05
CA VAL A 709 14.47 -32.93 -18.91
C VAL A 709 12.96 -33.06 -18.80
N ALA A 710 12.33 -32.26 -17.91
CA ALA A 710 10.87 -32.26 -17.77
C ALA A 710 10.14 -31.83 -19.06
N ALA A 711 10.77 -31.03 -19.91
CA ALA A 711 10.21 -30.59 -21.20
C ALA A 711 10.54 -31.53 -22.38
N ASP A 712 11.04 -32.75 -22.11
CA ASP A 712 11.48 -33.75 -23.08
C ASP A 712 12.52 -33.23 -24.10
N LEU A 713 13.30 -32.22 -23.72
CA LEU A 713 14.43 -31.72 -24.50
C LEU A 713 15.71 -32.50 -24.21
N ARG A 714 15.72 -33.29 -23.13
CA ARG A 714 16.82 -34.16 -22.71
C ARG A 714 16.27 -35.44 -22.12
N PRO A 715 16.96 -36.59 -22.33
CA PRO A 715 16.46 -37.88 -21.87
C PRO A 715 16.49 -38.03 -20.34
N GLU A 716 17.54 -37.53 -19.68
CA GLU A 716 17.73 -37.67 -18.25
C GLU A 716 18.67 -36.59 -17.68
N LEU A 717 18.52 -36.31 -16.38
CA LEU A 717 19.38 -35.47 -15.58
C LEU A 717 20.55 -36.28 -15.00
N ARG A 718 21.76 -35.71 -15.04
CA ARG A 718 22.92 -36.27 -14.33
C ARG A 718 23.07 -35.61 -12.96
N VAL A 719 22.84 -36.38 -11.90
CA VAL A 719 23.09 -35.96 -10.51
C VAL A 719 24.55 -36.23 -10.19
N TYR A 720 25.34 -35.18 -9.98
CA TYR A 720 26.79 -35.29 -9.79
C TYR A 720 27.16 -35.57 -8.33
N GLY A 721 27.45 -36.83 -8.01
CA GLY A 721 27.74 -37.31 -6.65
C GLY A 721 26.48 -37.70 -5.88
N GLY A 722 26.58 -38.84 -5.18
CA GLY A 722 25.55 -39.36 -4.26
C GLY A 722 26.15 -39.83 -2.93
N ASP A 723 27.35 -39.34 -2.62
CA ASP A 723 28.22 -39.77 -1.54
C ASP A 723 28.84 -38.59 -0.76
N TYR A 724 28.30 -37.38 -0.92
CA TYR A 724 28.68 -36.25 -0.07
C TYR A 724 28.25 -36.49 1.38
N ASP A 725 28.94 -35.83 2.31
CA ASP A 725 28.56 -35.79 3.73
C ASP A 725 27.37 -34.82 3.92
N THR A 726 26.21 -35.22 3.38
CA THR A 726 24.94 -34.51 3.38
C THR A 726 23.80 -35.49 3.64
N VAL A 727 22.62 -34.99 4.04
CA VAL A 727 21.48 -35.82 4.48
C VAL A 727 21.03 -36.87 3.45
N ASP A 728 21.16 -36.60 2.15
CA ASP A 728 20.74 -37.51 1.07
C ASP A 728 21.90 -37.95 0.16
N GLY A 729 23.13 -37.59 0.52
CA GLY A 729 24.35 -37.84 -0.25
C GLY A 729 24.56 -36.90 -1.45
N THR A 730 23.61 -36.05 -1.80
CA THR A 730 23.71 -35.11 -2.93
C THR A 730 24.11 -33.71 -2.46
N GLY A 731 24.56 -32.86 -3.38
CA GLY A 731 25.01 -31.51 -3.04
C GLY A 731 23.88 -30.62 -2.53
N ILE A 732 24.11 -29.89 -1.44
CA ILE A 732 23.16 -28.95 -0.84
C ILE A 732 23.54 -27.51 -1.21
N ARG A 733 22.58 -26.72 -1.68
CA ARG A 733 22.78 -25.31 -2.06
C ARG A 733 21.63 -24.43 -1.57
N ASP A 734 21.91 -23.15 -1.51
CA ASP A 734 20.91 -22.09 -1.33
C ASP A 734 20.41 -21.57 -2.67
N TYR A 735 19.16 -21.87 -3.00
CA TYR A 735 18.52 -21.41 -4.22
C TYR A 735 17.71 -20.15 -3.96
N ILE A 736 18.08 -19.06 -4.64
CA ILE A 736 17.40 -17.77 -4.55
C ILE A 736 16.73 -17.41 -5.88
N HIS A 737 15.54 -16.82 -5.82
CA HIS A 737 14.84 -16.37 -7.01
C HIS A 737 15.52 -15.14 -7.66
N VAL A 738 15.65 -15.13 -8.99
CA VAL A 738 16.32 -14.06 -9.75
C VAL A 738 15.73 -12.67 -9.52
N GLU A 739 14.40 -12.58 -9.39
CA GLU A 739 13.74 -11.32 -9.04
C GLU A 739 14.11 -10.84 -7.63
N ASP A 740 14.33 -11.74 -6.66
CA ASP A 740 14.77 -11.35 -5.31
C ASP A 740 16.23 -10.85 -5.32
N VAL A 741 17.09 -11.45 -6.15
CA VAL A 741 18.46 -10.94 -6.40
C VAL A 741 18.41 -9.51 -6.97
N CYS A 742 17.51 -9.27 -7.93
CA CYS A 742 17.36 -7.94 -8.55
C CYS A 742 16.72 -6.93 -7.59
N ASP A 743 15.81 -7.36 -6.71
CA ASP A 743 15.29 -6.56 -5.61
C ASP A 743 16.44 -6.07 -4.70
N ALA A 744 17.38 -6.95 -4.34
CA ALA A 744 18.55 -6.58 -3.55
C ALA A 744 19.43 -5.54 -4.26
N ILE A 745 19.72 -5.75 -5.56
CA ILE A 745 20.49 -4.79 -6.38
C ILE A 745 19.81 -3.42 -6.39
N GLY A 746 18.50 -3.35 -6.64
CA GLY A 746 17.76 -2.10 -6.69
C GLY A 746 17.76 -1.34 -5.36
N ILE A 747 17.64 -2.06 -4.24
CA ILE A 747 17.71 -1.48 -2.88
C ILE A 747 19.11 -0.96 -2.58
N VAL A 748 20.14 -1.75 -2.89
CA VAL A 748 21.55 -1.38 -2.69
C VAL A 748 21.89 -0.14 -3.49
N LEU A 749 21.54 -0.11 -4.78
CA LEU A 749 21.79 1.03 -5.64
C LEU A 749 21.06 2.28 -5.13
N LYS A 750 19.79 2.14 -4.72
CA LYS A 750 19.04 3.25 -4.12
C LYS A 750 19.73 3.80 -2.89
N LYS A 751 20.13 2.94 -1.95
CA LYS A 751 20.83 3.35 -0.72
C LYS A 751 22.19 3.95 -1.01
N MET A 752 22.97 3.36 -1.91
CA MET A 752 24.28 3.86 -2.31
C MET A 752 24.21 5.28 -2.89
N LEU A 753 23.14 5.61 -3.63
CA LEU A 753 22.97 6.93 -4.24
C LEU A 753 22.24 7.94 -3.34
N SER A 754 21.44 7.49 -2.35
CA SER A 754 20.69 8.40 -1.46
C SER A 754 21.34 8.62 -0.10
N ASP A 755 22.05 7.61 0.41
CA ASP A 755 22.62 7.61 1.74
C ASP A 755 24.11 7.93 1.66
N LYS A 756 24.69 8.48 2.73
CA LYS A 756 26.14 8.71 2.82
C LYS A 756 26.90 7.41 3.11
N TRP A 757 26.73 6.40 2.25
CA TRP A 757 27.55 5.21 2.27
C TRP A 757 28.92 5.56 1.72
N SER A 758 29.98 5.14 2.41
CA SER A 758 31.35 5.36 1.98
C SER A 758 32.11 4.04 2.06
N LYS A 759 33.06 3.85 1.15
CA LYS A 759 33.99 2.71 1.10
C LYS A 759 33.33 1.41 0.64
N TRP A 760 33.48 0.35 1.41
CA TRP A 760 33.24 -1.03 0.98
C TRP A 760 32.16 -1.69 1.84
N TYR A 761 31.17 -2.27 1.17
CA TYR A 761 30.15 -3.10 1.80
C TYR A 761 30.09 -4.46 1.13
N THR A 762 29.68 -5.48 1.90
CA THR A 762 29.47 -6.82 1.36
C THR A 762 28.20 -7.40 1.96
N PHE A 763 27.38 -8.02 1.12
CA PHE A 763 26.15 -8.68 1.52
C PHE A 763 26.01 -10.04 0.85
N ASN A 764 25.59 -11.04 1.61
CA ASN A 764 25.09 -12.29 1.09
C ASN A 764 23.72 -12.06 0.45
N VAL A 765 23.55 -12.56 -0.78
CA VAL A 765 22.28 -12.53 -1.49
C VAL A 765 21.85 -13.97 -1.77
N GLY A 766 21.14 -14.54 -0.80
CA GLY A 766 20.64 -15.92 -0.79
C GLY A 766 19.24 -16.00 -0.17
N SER A 767 18.63 -17.19 -0.19
CA SER A 767 17.34 -17.46 0.43
C SER A 767 17.45 -17.69 1.94
N GLY A 768 18.64 -18.06 2.43
CA GLY A 768 18.86 -18.56 3.79
C GLY A 768 18.41 -20.01 3.99
N SER A 769 17.90 -20.66 2.95
CA SER A 769 17.37 -22.03 2.98
C SER A 769 18.28 -22.99 2.22
N ALA A 770 18.40 -24.22 2.70
CA ALA A 770 19.28 -25.23 2.14
C ALA A 770 18.47 -26.32 1.46
N HIS A 771 18.80 -26.64 0.20
CA HIS A 771 18.14 -27.69 -0.57
C HIS A 771 19.17 -28.58 -1.28
N SER A 772 19.01 -29.89 -1.10
CA SER A 772 19.72 -30.95 -1.83
C SER A 772 19.25 -31.07 -3.28
N VAL A 773 20.02 -31.77 -4.12
CA VAL A 773 19.62 -31.99 -5.52
C VAL A 773 18.31 -32.80 -5.60
N ARG A 774 18.11 -33.77 -4.71
CA ARG A 774 16.86 -34.58 -4.72
C ARG A 774 15.65 -33.77 -4.26
N GLU A 775 15.79 -32.90 -3.27
CA GLU A 775 14.71 -31.99 -2.85
C GLU A 775 14.30 -31.06 -3.99
N ILE A 776 15.26 -30.57 -4.78
CA ILE A 776 14.97 -29.75 -5.96
C ILE A 776 14.20 -30.55 -7.02
N ILE A 777 14.63 -31.78 -7.31
CA ILE A 777 13.92 -32.67 -8.24
C ILE A 777 12.49 -32.89 -7.76
N ALA A 778 12.31 -33.29 -6.49
CA ALA A 778 10.99 -33.55 -5.92
C ALA A 778 10.08 -32.32 -5.92
N ALA A 779 10.61 -31.14 -5.58
CA ALA A 779 9.87 -29.88 -5.65
C ALA A 779 9.45 -29.56 -7.09
N PHE A 780 10.35 -29.76 -8.06
CA PHE A 780 10.06 -29.52 -9.46
C PHE A 780 8.99 -30.50 -10.01
N GLU A 781 9.10 -31.78 -9.69
CA GLU A 781 8.10 -32.79 -10.08
C GLU A 781 6.72 -32.49 -9.46
N SER A 782 6.69 -32.10 -8.18
CA SER A 782 5.45 -31.73 -7.49
C SER A 782 4.76 -30.53 -8.12
N VAL A 783 5.52 -29.52 -8.56
CA VAL A 783 4.97 -28.29 -9.15
C VAL A 783 4.58 -28.48 -10.61
N SER A 784 5.41 -29.21 -11.38
CA SER A 784 5.20 -29.39 -12.81
C SER A 784 4.18 -30.49 -13.13
N GLY A 785 4.00 -31.46 -12.24
CA GLY A 785 3.27 -32.71 -12.50
C GLY A 785 3.98 -33.63 -13.49
N LEU A 786 5.25 -33.36 -13.81
CA LEU A 786 6.07 -34.11 -14.76
C LEU A 786 7.19 -34.84 -14.01
N THR A 787 7.63 -35.96 -14.56
CA THR A 787 8.77 -36.70 -14.01
C THR A 787 10.08 -36.12 -14.51
N VAL A 788 11.13 -36.24 -13.69
CA VAL A 788 12.50 -35.86 -14.06
C VAL A 788 13.37 -37.11 -13.95
N PRO A 789 13.46 -37.92 -15.04
CA PRO A 789 14.38 -39.05 -15.09
C PRO A 789 15.80 -38.60 -14.75
N HIS A 790 16.48 -39.32 -13.86
CA HIS A 790 17.82 -38.95 -13.43
C HIS A 790 18.68 -40.15 -13.04
N VAL A 791 19.99 -39.98 -13.20
CA VAL A 791 21.01 -40.95 -12.82
C VAL A 791 22.09 -40.30 -11.97
N VAL A 792 22.50 -40.98 -10.90
CA VAL A 792 23.63 -40.56 -10.07
C VAL A 792 24.93 -40.92 -10.80
N THR A 793 25.82 -39.95 -10.91
CA THR A 793 27.12 -40.04 -11.60
C THR A 793 28.24 -39.60 -10.66
N ASP A 794 29.49 -39.67 -11.12
CA ASP A 794 30.65 -39.18 -10.37
C ASP A 794 30.49 -37.71 -9.95
N ARG A 795 31.18 -37.35 -8.86
CA ARG A 795 31.23 -35.95 -8.41
C ARG A 795 31.79 -35.06 -9.51
N ARG A 796 31.19 -33.89 -9.67
CA ARG A 796 31.66 -32.88 -10.61
C ARG A 796 32.96 -32.25 -10.09
N VAL A 797 33.90 -32.02 -11.00
CA VAL A 797 35.17 -31.37 -10.66
C VAL A 797 34.91 -30.01 -9.99
N ALA A 798 35.62 -29.74 -8.91
CA ALA A 798 35.54 -28.52 -8.12
C ALA A 798 34.22 -28.24 -7.38
N ASP A 799 33.26 -29.18 -7.38
CA ASP A 799 32.03 -29.02 -6.59
C ASP A 799 32.28 -29.22 -5.09
N ILE A 800 31.56 -28.46 -4.27
CA ILE A 800 31.55 -28.59 -2.81
C ILE A 800 30.32 -29.37 -2.33
N GLY A 801 30.36 -29.93 -1.13
CA GLY A 801 29.23 -30.67 -0.58
C GLY A 801 28.01 -29.78 -0.28
N GLN A 802 28.21 -28.73 0.51
CA GLN A 802 27.12 -27.92 1.06
C GLN A 802 27.53 -26.46 1.27
N CYS A 803 26.62 -25.52 0.98
CA CYS A 803 26.78 -24.07 1.20
C CYS A 803 25.43 -23.34 1.12
N TRP A 804 25.06 -22.59 2.16
CA TRP A 804 23.89 -21.70 2.17
C TRP A 804 24.13 -20.44 3.02
N ALA A 805 23.40 -19.38 2.73
CA ALA A 805 23.63 -18.05 3.29
C ALA A 805 23.09 -17.91 4.72
N ASP A 806 23.78 -17.12 5.53
CA ASP A 806 23.13 -16.30 6.55
C ASP A 806 22.80 -14.95 5.90
N ILE A 807 21.55 -14.52 5.99
CA ILE A 807 21.05 -13.29 5.37
C ILE A 807 20.79 -12.16 6.39
N SER A 808 21.08 -12.39 7.67
CA SER A 808 20.76 -11.47 8.77
C SER A 808 21.31 -10.06 8.55
N LEU A 809 22.50 -9.92 7.96
CA LEU A 809 23.10 -8.62 7.69
C LEU A 809 22.32 -7.85 6.61
N ALA A 810 21.91 -8.51 5.53
CA ALA A 810 21.09 -7.92 4.48
C ALA A 810 19.73 -7.50 5.04
N GLU A 811 19.12 -8.30 5.91
CA GLU A 811 17.87 -7.95 6.57
C GLU A 811 18.01 -6.71 7.45
N GLN A 812 19.05 -6.67 8.29
CA GLN A 812 19.26 -5.59 9.24
C GLN A 812 19.63 -4.26 8.54
N ILE A 813 20.52 -4.30 7.55
CA ILE A 813 21.08 -3.10 6.92
C ILE A 813 20.28 -2.70 5.67
N LEU A 814 19.89 -3.66 4.84
CA LEU A 814 19.16 -3.38 3.60
C LEU A 814 17.64 -3.32 3.82
N ASN A 815 17.12 -3.88 4.92
CA ASN A 815 15.68 -4.15 5.08
C ASN A 815 15.13 -4.98 3.91
N TRP A 816 15.92 -5.98 3.50
CA TRP A 816 15.61 -6.87 2.39
C TRP A 816 15.55 -8.32 2.89
N ARG A 817 14.52 -9.04 2.46
CA ARG A 817 14.38 -10.49 2.58
C ARG A 817 13.91 -11.04 1.23
N PRO A 818 14.33 -12.25 0.84
CA PRO A 818 13.78 -12.96 -0.31
C PRO A 818 12.27 -13.19 -0.10
N LYS A 819 11.46 -12.99 -1.14
CA LYS A 819 10.00 -13.14 -1.06
C LYS A 819 9.52 -14.49 -1.60
N ARG A 820 10.35 -15.16 -2.39
CA ARG A 820 9.98 -16.35 -3.16
C ARG A 820 10.73 -17.57 -2.64
N ASN A 821 9.98 -18.65 -2.43
CA ASN A 821 10.51 -19.92 -1.93
C ASN A 821 10.86 -20.87 -3.09
N ILE A 822 11.25 -22.10 -2.76
CA ILE A 822 11.64 -23.09 -3.78
C ILE A 822 10.49 -23.48 -4.72
N THR A 823 9.25 -23.52 -4.23
CA THR A 823 8.06 -23.79 -5.05
C THR A 823 7.87 -22.70 -6.09
N ASP A 824 8.00 -21.43 -5.70
CA ASP A 824 7.89 -20.28 -6.61
C ASP A 824 9.01 -20.28 -7.67
N ILE A 825 10.22 -20.66 -7.27
CA ILE A 825 11.36 -20.85 -8.17
C ILE A 825 11.05 -21.95 -9.21
N CYS A 826 10.61 -23.13 -8.77
CA CYS A 826 10.26 -24.24 -9.67
C CYS A 826 9.12 -23.85 -10.62
N GLN A 827 8.09 -23.18 -10.10
CA GLN A 827 6.92 -22.77 -10.88
C GLN A 827 7.30 -21.76 -11.96
N SER A 828 8.07 -20.73 -11.61
CA SER A 828 8.51 -19.70 -12.58
C SER A 828 9.43 -20.28 -13.65
N VAL A 829 10.38 -21.16 -13.27
CA VAL A 829 11.23 -21.87 -14.25
C VAL A 829 10.37 -22.72 -15.20
N MET A 830 9.38 -23.44 -14.67
CA MET A 830 8.51 -24.26 -15.52
C MET A 830 7.66 -23.38 -16.45
N ASN A 831 7.11 -22.27 -15.96
CA ASN A 831 6.33 -21.34 -16.79
C ASN A 831 7.19 -20.76 -17.93
N TRP A 832 8.42 -20.34 -17.62
CA TRP A 832 9.40 -19.91 -18.62
C TRP A 832 9.67 -21.00 -19.66
N GLN A 833 9.99 -22.23 -19.21
CA GLN A 833 10.31 -23.35 -20.08
C GLN A 833 9.13 -23.80 -20.95
N LYS A 834 7.89 -23.74 -20.43
CA LYS A 834 6.66 -24.03 -21.18
C LYS A 834 6.41 -22.99 -22.27
N LYS A 835 6.50 -21.70 -21.91
CA LYS A 835 6.24 -20.59 -22.84
C LYS A 835 7.35 -20.42 -23.88
N ASN A 836 8.59 -20.76 -23.51
CA ASN A 836 9.79 -20.56 -24.31
C ASN A 836 10.56 -21.88 -24.40
N ARG A 837 9.96 -22.88 -25.06
CA ARG A 837 10.53 -24.23 -25.14
C ARG A 837 11.98 -24.23 -25.62
N ASN A 838 12.29 -23.41 -26.63
CA ASN A 838 13.64 -23.24 -27.17
C ASN A 838 14.34 -21.96 -26.66
N GLY A 839 13.86 -21.39 -25.56
CA GLY A 839 14.30 -20.11 -25.03
C GLY A 839 14.02 -18.94 -25.97
N PHE A 840 15.03 -18.11 -26.23
CA PHE A 840 14.87 -16.88 -27.03
C PHE A 840 14.92 -17.10 -28.55
N ASP A 841 15.23 -18.32 -29.02
CA ASP A 841 15.33 -18.63 -30.45
C ASP A 841 13.95 -18.64 -31.13
N LEU A 842 13.72 -17.67 -32.01
CA LEU A 842 12.45 -17.51 -32.75
C LEU A 842 12.28 -18.51 -33.92
N ASN A 843 13.35 -19.19 -34.36
CA ASN A 843 13.33 -20.01 -35.58
C ASN A 843 12.83 -21.45 -35.39
N ASN A 844 12.57 -21.89 -34.15
CA ASN A 844 12.18 -23.28 -33.84
C ASN A 844 10.77 -23.42 -33.25
N ASN A 845 9.88 -22.43 -33.45
CA ASN A 845 8.49 -22.50 -33.00
C ASN A 845 7.57 -23.39 -33.87
N ASN A 846 8.14 -24.18 -34.80
CA ASN A 846 7.44 -25.22 -35.54
C ASN A 846 7.90 -26.61 -35.10
N VAL A 847 7.43 -27.09 -33.96
CA VAL A 847 7.31 -28.53 -33.66
C VAL A 847 5.99 -28.78 -32.96
#